data_AF-A0A948UHS7-F1
#
_entry.id   AF-A0A948UHS7-F1
#
_cell.length_a   1.000
_cell.length_b   1.000
_cell.length_c   1.000
_cell.angle_alpha   90.00
_cell.angle_beta   90.00
_cell.angle_gamma   90.00
#
_symmetry.space_group_name_H-M   'P 1'
#
loop_
_entity.id
_entity.type
_entity.pdbx_description
1 polymer ?
#
loop_
_entity_poly.entity_id
_entity_poly.type
_entity_poly.pdbx_seq_one_letter_code
_entity_poly.pdbx_strand_id
1 'polypeptide(L)'
;MFKSKKLFFLSSVLLLVLLIGITQKASASAEVGFLIDPAYDNNGRDAMTATNRLTSQNAYFYVDDAYWAKLDSQSRVAVDLNISALADEFDKTIYPKMREIYGLEWSPGIDNDPKIYILLADIRKDAGGYFNPNDEYFKNQVKNSRSNEKEILYLNINSLGKSIIKSFLAHEFQHMINWHQKKKLSGADEEIWLNEGLSEYSATLLGYDNNYYGSNLESRVKNFLQNSSDSLTEWRNLSEDYASVNLFMQFLVDNYGKDILKFIVSSPKIGIAAIRDGLRQTNSTENFHAVFTNWVIANYLNNQSFFGGKYAYSNPNLTYGNLHVASTTFYTIYSNVVVESAEYTKDWSGKWYQFFSSPTLRLPDQTLKISFVSDDSGAIFSVPYILKNTNGTASIGYFNLNSAQKGTIYINNFGTSVDSAIIMPISERKTFGFTEIEAPVRFSYSAKLVSSQQPVLKSVVPNISVTCGGASVTIIGENFEQNLSVNFGGAPAAEIKVINPGTIIAKAPSLEPGIVDITVTNPNSQSAVLTNAFTYFPSVKNGALIRAQGDYKVYVINGKYKRWIQAAEIFKFYPHFGWNSIEIVTPAARDYFQDSFLVRAEGDYKVYEINGDRTKHHLEMTAEQFSISGRKWDMVYVINKKERDFYKTDAAVLFR
;
A
#
# COMPACT_ATOMS: atom_id res chain seq x y z
N MET A 1 18.86 71.07 -34.41
CA MET A 1 18.91 71.79 -35.70
C MET A 1 20.07 71.23 -36.50
N PHE A 2 19.81 70.73 -37.72
CA PHE A 2 20.72 70.23 -38.77
C PHE A 2 21.51 68.91 -38.47
N LYS A 3 21.14 67.76 -39.08
CA LYS A 3 21.39 67.28 -40.48
C LYS A 3 22.89 67.23 -40.81
N SER A 4 23.51 66.25 -41.47
CA SER A 4 23.23 64.91 -42.03
C SER A 4 24.34 64.67 -43.08
N LYS A 5 24.66 63.40 -43.41
CA LYS A 5 25.42 62.87 -44.58
C LYS A 5 26.93 62.70 -44.33
N LYS A 6 27.44 61.48 -44.10
CA LYS A 6 27.58 60.29 -44.99
C LYS A 6 28.24 60.63 -46.34
N LEU A 7 29.46 60.15 -46.54
CA LEU A 7 29.85 59.36 -47.73
C LEU A 7 30.95 58.34 -47.36
N PHE A 8 30.70 57.10 -47.75
CA PHE A 8 31.51 55.89 -47.65
C PHE A 8 32.46 55.78 -48.86
N PHE A 9 33.62 55.12 -48.72
CA PHE A 9 33.95 53.91 -49.50
C PHE A 9 35.16 53.13 -48.90
N LEU A 10 35.10 51.81 -49.09
CA LEU A 10 35.81 50.67 -48.47
C LEU A 10 37.34 50.60 -48.63
N SER A 11 38.04 49.96 -47.67
CA SER A 11 38.45 48.53 -47.80
C SER A 11 39.40 48.04 -46.68
N SER A 12 39.34 46.72 -46.47
CA SER A 12 40.29 45.83 -45.75
C SER A 12 40.24 45.72 -44.20
N VAL A 13 39.77 44.55 -43.81
CA VAL A 13 39.88 43.79 -42.56
C VAL A 13 41.33 43.62 -42.10
N LEU A 14 41.61 43.79 -40.80
CA LEU A 14 42.69 43.08 -40.14
C LEU A 14 42.26 42.65 -38.73
N LEU A 15 42.12 41.34 -38.56
CA LEU A 15 41.83 40.63 -37.32
C LEU A 15 43.10 40.62 -36.47
N LEU A 16 43.07 41.23 -35.28
CA LEU A 16 44.22 41.31 -34.39
C LEU A 16 44.38 39.99 -33.61
N VAL A 17 45.43 39.26 -33.96
CA VAL A 17 45.94 38.10 -33.23
C VAL A 17 46.62 38.59 -31.95
N LEU A 18 46.12 38.17 -30.79
CA LEU A 18 46.83 38.26 -29.51
C LEU A 18 47.28 36.86 -29.10
N LEU A 19 48.47 36.51 -29.60
CA LEU A 19 49.30 35.41 -29.11
C LEU A 19 50.00 35.89 -27.83
N ILE A 20 49.51 35.48 -26.66
CA ILE A 20 50.30 35.51 -25.41
C ILE A 20 50.58 34.05 -25.05
N GLY A 21 51.87 33.74 -24.99
CA GLY A 21 52.39 32.39 -24.87
C GLY A 21 51.98 31.70 -23.58
N ILE A 22 51.41 30.51 -23.74
CA ILE A 22 51.52 29.42 -22.77
C ILE A 22 52.33 28.34 -23.48
N THR A 23 53.65 28.47 -23.47
CA THR A 23 54.52 27.30 -23.63
C THR A 23 54.68 26.65 -22.27
N GLN A 24 53.65 25.94 -21.81
CA GLN A 24 53.90 24.80 -20.94
C GLN A 24 54.20 23.63 -21.86
N LYS A 25 55.49 23.29 -21.90
CA LYS A 25 55.95 22.00 -22.41
C LYS A 25 55.24 20.95 -21.56
N ALA A 26 54.18 20.35 -22.10
CA ALA A 26 53.54 19.20 -21.49
C ALA A 26 54.63 18.15 -21.27
N SER A 27 55.01 17.90 -20.01
CA SER A 27 55.61 16.62 -19.69
C SER A 27 54.59 15.60 -20.18
N ALA A 28 54.96 14.78 -21.17
CA ALA A 28 54.14 13.66 -21.57
C ALA A 28 53.78 12.92 -20.28
N SER A 29 52.48 12.85 -19.96
CA SER A 29 52.01 11.96 -18.91
C SER A 29 52.50 10.57 -19.29
N ALA A 30 53.10 9.86 -18.32
CA ALA A 30 53.60 8.53 -18.59
C ALA A 30 52.42 7.64 -19.05
N GLU A 31 52.68 6.81 -20.05
CA GLU A 31 51.79 5.72 -20.45
C GLU A 31 51.53 4.81 -19.24
N VAL A 32 50.26 4.53 -18.93
CA VAL A 32 49.84 3.68 -17.81
C VAL A 32 49.11 2.45 -18.33
N GLY A 33 49.47 1.28 -17.80
CA GLY A 33 48.76 0.03 -18.08
C GLY A 33 47.52 -0.13 -17.19
N PHE A 34 46.39 -0.49 -17.79
CA PHE A 34 45.13 -0.79 -17.12
C PHE A 34 44.68 -2.20 -17.43
N LEU A 35 44.22 -2.93 -16.40
CA LEU A 35 43.44 -4.14 -16.57
C LEU A 35 42.00 -3.75 -16.91
N ILE A 36 41.42 -4.43 -17.90
CA ILE A 36 40.03 -4.21 -18.34
C ILE A 36 39.27 -5.52 -18.43
N ASP A 37 37.95 -5.43 -18.54
CA ASP A 37 37.10 -6.60 -18.76
C ASP A 37 36.93 -6.91 -20.28
N PRO A 38 37.40 -8.08 -20.75
CA PRO A 38 37.21 -8.51 -22.14
C PRO A 38 35.76 -8.63 -22.60
N ALA A 39 34.82 -8.80 -21.66
CA ALA A 39 33.39 -8.85 -21.98
C ALA A 39 32.88 -7.51 -22.50
N TYR A 40 33.49 -6.40 -22.08
CA TYR A 40 33.11 -5.03 -22.44
C TYR A 40 33.99 -4.43 -23.53
N ASP A 41 35.25 -4.85 -23.67
CA ASP A 41 36.15 -4.34 -24.71
C ASP A 41 35.73 -4.81 -26.11
N ASN A 42 35.64 -3.87 -27.07
CA ASN A 42 35.22 -4.16 -28.43
C ASN A 42 36.19 -5.09 -29.19
N ASN A 43 37.45 -5.17 -28.74
CA ASN A 43 38.49 -6.02 -29.32
C ASN A 43 38.81 -7.24 -28.44
N GLY A 44 38.04 -7.46 -27.36
CA GLY A 44 38.24 -8.57 -26.41
C GLY A 44 39.56 -8.52 -25.66
N ARG A 45 40.17 -7.33 -25.51
CA ARG A 45 41.40 -7.15 -24.74
C ARG A 45 41.13 -7.33 -23.25
N ASP A 46 42.13 -7.80 -22.52
CA ASP A 46 42.08 -7.93 -21.06
C ASP A 46 43.03 -6.94 -20.35
N ALA A 47 43.83 -6.20 -21.11
CA ALA A 47 44.60 -5.05 -20.65
C ALA A 47 44.76 -4.05 -21.79
N MET A 48 44.98 -2.78 -21.45
CA MET A 48 45.32 -1.72 -22.39
C MET A 48 46.35 -0.77 -21.80
N THR A 49 46.98 0.03 -22.66
CA THR A 49 47.71 1.22 -22.23
C THR A 49 46.89 2.46 -22.55
N ALA A 50 46.95 3.44 -21.64
CA ALA A 50 46.26 4.70 -21.80
C ALA A 50 47.09 5.85 -21.24
N THR A 51 46.94 7.01 -21.87
CA THR A 51 47.64 8.24 -21.50
C THR A 51 46.67 9.24 -20.88
N ASN A 52 47.05 9.85 -19.74
CA ASN A 52 46.26 10.92 -19.12
C ASN A 52 46.23 12.15 -20.04
N ARG A 53 45.04 12.54 -20.49
CA ARG A 53 44.80 13.69 -21.38
C ARG A 53 44.45 14.95 -20.62
N LEU A 54 43.81 14.82 -19.45
CA LEU A 54 43.36 15.95 -18.64
C LEU A 54 43.26 15.55 -17.17
N THR A 55 43.83 16.38 -16.30
CA THR A 55 43.58 16.32 -14.85
C THR A 55 42.64 17.44 -14.47
N SER A 56 41.47 17.09 -13.94
CA SER A 56 40.46 18.02 -13.44
C SER A 56 40.52 18.13 -11.91
N GLN A 57 39.56 18.81 -11.29
CA GLN A 57 39.53 18.94 -9.83
C GLN A 57 39.35 17.58 -9.15
N ASN A 58 38.42 16.75 -9.62
CA ASN A 58 38.07 15.47 -8.98
C ASN A 58 38.43 14.23 -9.82
N ALA A 59 38.97 14.38 -11.03
CA ALA A 59 39.26 13.23 -11.87
C ALA A 59 40.50 13.35 -12.78
N TYR A 60 41.01 12.19 -13.18
CA TYR A 60 41.95 12.03 -14.30
C TYR A 60 41.23 11.45 -15.50
N PHE A 61 41.45 11.98 -16.69
CA PHE A 61 40.85 11.49 -17.92
C PHE A 61 41.90 10.80 -18.79
N TYR A 62 41.86 9.47 -18.79
CA TYR A 62 42.73 8.63 -19.60
C TYR A 62 42.05 8.24 -20.91
N VAL A 63 42.83 8.18 -21.99
CA VAL A 63 42.36 7.70 -23.29
C VAL A 63 43.21 6.53 -23.73
N ASP A 64 42.55 5.46 -24.18
CA ASP A 64 43.18 4.29 -24.81
C ASP A 64 44.14 4.71 -25.94
N ASP A 65 45.41 4.35 -25.80
CA ASP A 65 46.45 4.75 -26.72
C ASP A 65 46.26 4.13 -28.12
N ALA A 66 45.66 2.93 -28.20
CA ALA A 66 45.35 2.29 -29.47
C ALA A 66 44.23 3.03 -30.23
N TYR A 67 43.27 3.62 -29.52
CA TYR A 67 42.27 4.50 -30.11
C TYR A 67 42.92 5.82 -30.56
N TRP A 68 43.71 6.44 -29.67
CA TRP A 68 44.36 7.72 -29.92
C TRP A 68 45.29 7.71 -31.15
N ALA A 69 46.06 6.62 -31.31
CA ALA A 69 46.99 6.45 -32.41
C ALA A 69 46.32 6.47 -33.80
N LYS A 70 45.04 6.07 -33.88
CA LYS A 70 44.25 6.04 -35.13
C LYS A 70 43.76 7.43 -35.55
N LEU A 71 43.78 8.42 -34.65
CA LEU A 71 43.23 9.75 -34.91
C LEU A 71 44.23 10.66 -35.60
N ASP A 72 43.74 11.48 -36.53
CA ASP A 72 44.47 12.63 -37.07
C ASP A 72 44.53 13.81 -36.08
N SER A 73 45.33 14.83 -36.40
CA SER A 73 45.53 15.99 -35.53
C SER A 73 44.24 16.74 -35.20
N GLN A 74 43.30 16.83 -36.14
CA GLN A 74 42.04 17.56 -35.93
C GLN A 74 41.11 16.78 -35.01
N SER A 75 41.02 15.47 -35.19
CA SER A 75 40.20 14.57 -34.37
C SER A 75 40.73 14.49 -32.94
N ARG A 76 42.06 14.50 -32.75
CA ARG A 76 42.68 14.59 -31.42
C ARG A 76 42.30 15.86 -30.68
N VAL A 77 42.31 17.01 -31.37
CA VAL A 77 41.84 18.28 -30.78
C VAL A 77 40.36 18.20 -30.39
N ALA A 78 39.51 17.59 -31.24
CA ALA A 78 38.09 17.41 -30.91
C ALA A 78 37.89 16.51 -29.69
N VAL A 79 38.67 15.43 -29.55
CA VAL A 79 38.65 14.55 -28.37
C VAL A 79 39.05 15.33 -27.11
N ASP A 80 40.19 16.05 -27.13
CA ASP A 80 40.65 16.83 -25.97
C ASP A 80 39.64 17.92 -25.54
N LEU A 81 38.96 18.57 -26.51
CA LEU A 81 37.88 19.53 -26.22
C LEU A 81 36.66 18.86 -25.57
N ASN A 82 36.24 17.70 -26.07
CA ASN A 82 35.11 16.97 -25.50
C ASN A 82 35.44 16.39 -24.12
N ILE A 83 36.69 15.98 -23.88
CA ILE A 83 37.16 15.57 -22.54
C ILE A 83 37.09 16.76 -21.58
N SER A 84 37.54 17.94 -22.01
CA SER A 84 37.46 19.16 -21.21
C SER A 84 36.02 19.51 -20.82
N ALA A 85 35.08 19.38 -21.78
CA ALA A 85 33.65 19.61 -21.51
C ALA A 85 33.06 18.57 -20.56
N LEU A 86 33.45 17.29 -20.68
CA LEU A 86 32.99 16.23 -19.78
C LEU A 86 33.57 16.37 -18.36
N ALA A 87 34.84 16.78 -18.25
CA ALA A 87 35.49 17.06 -16.98
C ALA A 87 34.82 18.22 -16.23
N ASP A 88 34.51 19.30 -16.95
CA ASP A 88 33.76 20.43 -16.40
C ASP A 88 32.36 20.00 -15.92
N GLU A 89 31.65 19.18 -16.68
CA GLU A 89 30.35 18.62 -16.28
C GLU A 89 30.48 17.72 -15.04
N PHE A 90 31.51 16.87 -14.99
CA PHE A 90 31.76 15.99 -13.86
C PHE A 90 32.01 16.80 -12.58
N ASP A 91 32.96 17.73 -12.61
CA ASP A 91 33.35 18.50 -11.43
C ASP A 91 32.26 19.47 -10.94
N LYS A 92 31.54 20.12 -11.86
CA LYS A 92 30.59 21.19 -11.52
C LYS A 92 29.16 20.67 -11.29
N THR A 93 28.80 19.54 -11.88
CA THR A 93 27.41 19.05 -11.88
C THR A 93 27.29 17.63 -11.32
N ILE A 94 27.90 16.63 -11.97
CA ILE A 94 27.68 15.21 -11.63
C ILE A 94 28.21 14.92 -10.23
N TYR A 95 29.49 15.20 -9.98
CA TYR A 95 30.18 14.88 -8.75
C TYR A 95 29.50 15.48 -7.50
N PRO A 96 29.24 16.80 -7.40
CA PRO A 96 28.61 17.37 -6.21
C PRO A 96 27.14 16.93 -6.02
N LYS A 97 26.34 16.86 -7.10
CA LYS A 97 24.90 16.53 -6.97
C LYS A 97 24.67 15.06 -6.64
N MET A 98 25.45 14.16 -7.24
CA MET A 98 25.37 12.73 -6.91
C MET A 98 25.78 12.50 -5.46
N ARG A 99 26.84 13.18 -4.99
CA ARG A 99 27.29 13.08 -3.59
C ARG A 99 26.28 13.63 -2.59
N GLU A 100 25.56 14.70 -2.94
CA GLU A 100 24.50 15.28 -2.11
C GLU A 100 23.36 14.29 -1.85
N ILE A 101 22.96 13.53 -2.88
CA ILE A 101 21.79 12.66 -2.83
C ILE A 101 22.15 11.23 -2.45
N TYR A 102 23.11 10.61 -3.13
CA TYR A 102 23.44 9.19 -2.91
C TYR A 102 24.48 8.98 -1.81
N GLY A 103 25.23 10.01 -1.42
CA GLY A 103 26.32 9.90 -0.45
C GLY A 103 27.68 9.82 -1.12
N LEU A 104 28.70 9.43 -0.35
CA LEU A 104 30.10 9.54 -0.78
C LEU A 104 30.58 8.25 -1.44
N GLU A 105 31.44 8.38 -2.45
CA GLU A 105 32.37 7.35 -2.90
C GLU A 105 33.48 7.11 -1.87
N TRP A 106 34.29 6.07 -2.05
CA TRP A 106 35.44 5.83 -1.17
C TRP A 106 36.55 6.85 -1.50
N SER A 107 36.78 7.79 -0.59
CA SER A 107 37.81 8.83 -0.75
C SER A 107 38.62 8.95 0.56
N PRO A 108 39.97 8.91 0.52
CA PRO A 108 40.84 9.00 -0.66
C PRO A 108 41.08 7.65 -1.37
N GLY A 109 40.17 6.68 -1.27
CA GLY A 109 40.25 5.45 -2.06
C GLY A 109 41.31 4.43 -1.62
N ILE A 110 41.45 3.37 -2.41
CA ILE A 110 42.36 2.25 -2.20
C ILE A 110 43.83 2.65 -2.40
N ASP A 111 44.12 3.59 -3.31
CA ASP A 111 45.47 4.09 -3.59
C ASP A 111 45.83 5.38 -2.85
N ASN A 112 44.96 5.84 -1.95
CA ASN A 112 45.12 7.07 -1.17
C ASN A 112 45.20 8.34 -2.04
N ASP A 113 44.61 8.31 -3.24
CA ASP A 113 44.35 9.45 -4.11
C ASP A 113 42.85 9.80 -4.13
N PRO A 114 42.43 11.02 -3.74
CA PRO A 114 41.01 11.39 -3.78
C PRO A 114 40.44 11.60 -5.19
N LYS A 115 41.24 11.49 -6.27
CA LYS A 115 40.77 11.66 -7.65
C LYS A 115 40.34 10.34 -8.27
N ILE A 116 39.22 10.39 -8.99
CA ILE A 116 38.67 9.27 -9.74
C ILE A 116 39.36 9.16 -11.10
N TYR A 117 39.62 7.94 -11.55
CA TYR A 117 40.16 7.65 -12.87
C TYR A 117 39.00 7.42 -13.85
N ILE A 118 38.87 8.27 -14.86
CA ILE A 118 37.91 8.08 -15.95
C ILE A 118 38.68 7.55 -17.16
N LEU A 119 38.48 6.28 -17.48
CA LEU A 119 39.14 5.61 -18.61
C LEU A 119 38.21 5.57 -19.83
N LEU A 120 38.54 6.35 -20.85
CA LEU A 120 37.84 6.37 -22.13
C LEU A 120 38.41 5.29 -23.05
N ALA A 121 37.62 4.24 -23.27
CA ALA A 121 38.02 3.05 -24.01
C ALA A 121 37.03 2.69 -25.13
N ASP A 122 37.49 1.90 -26.10
CA ASP A 122 36.64 1.33 -27.16
C ASP A 122 35.81 0.16 -26.62
N ILE A 123 34.69 0.51 -25.96
CA ILE A 123 33.73 -0.44 -25.37
C ILE A 123 32.72 -0.87 -26.43
N ARG A 124 32.21 -2.10 -26.32
CA ARG A 124 31.17 -2.66 -27.20
C ARG A 124 29.95 -1.73 -27.30
N LYS A 125 29.32 -1.71 -28.47
CA LYS A 125 28.26 -0.75 -28.83
C LYS A 125 26.99 -0.79 -27.96
N ASP A 126 26.78 -1.89 -27.25
CA ASP A 126 25.66 -2.15 -26.35
C ASP A 126 25.90 -1.69 -24.91
N ALA A 127 27.11 -1.22 -24.58
CA ALA A 127 27.46 -0.67 -23.27
C ALA A 127 27.94 0.79 -23.36
N GLY A 128 27.41 1.63 -22.47
CA GLY A 128 27.81 3.04 -22.34
C GLY A 128 29.08 3.24 -21.49
N GLY A 129 29.30 2.34 -20.54
CA GLY A 129 30.39 2.31 -19.59
C GLY A 129 30.28 1.07 -18.70
N TYR A 130 31.16 0.97 -17.70
CA TYR A 130 31.00 0.06 -16.57
C TYR A 130 31.81 0.55 -15.37
N PHE A 131 31.39 0.14 -14.17
CA PHE A 131 32.17 0.18 -12.93
C PHE A 131 32.55 -1.25 -12.54
N ASN A 132 33.82 -1.47 -12.22
CA ASN A 132 34.32 -2.78 -11.81
C ASN A 132 34.70 -2.76 -10.32
N PRO A 133 33.90 -3.36 -9.43
CA PRO A 133 34.17 -3.32 -7.99
C PRO A 133 35.44 -4.07 -7.58
N ASN A 134 36.03 -4.90 -8.46
CA ASN A 134 37.31 -5.54 -8.15
C ASN A 134 38.46 -4.54 -8.04
N ASP A 135 38.37 -3.39 -8.72
CA ASP A 135 39.42 -2.36 -8.68
C ASP A 135 39.53 -1.65 -7.32
N GLU A 136 38.50 -1.79 -6.48
CA GLU A 136 38.41 -1.28 -5.10
C GLU A 136 39.07 -2.21 -4.05
N TYR A 137 39.73 -3.29 -4.49
CA TYR A 137 40.38 -4.27 -3.62
C TYR A 137 41.85 -4.43 -3.96
N PHE A 138 42.67 -4.79 -2.97
CA PHE A 138 44.06 -5.15 -3.21
C PHE A 138 44.16 -6.39 -4.10
N LYS A 139 45.21 -6.49 -4.92
CA LYS A 139 45.44 -7.62 -5.86
C LYS A 139 45.44 -8.99 -5.20
N ASN A 140 45.77 -9.09 -3.92
CA ASN A 140 45.74 -10.35 -3.17
C ASN A 140 44.33 -10.74 -2.67
N GLN A 141 43.33 -9.87 -2.79
CA GLN A 141 41.94 -10.10 -2.38
C GLN A 141 41.04 -10.53 -3.54
N VAL A 142 41.47 -10.29 -4.78
CA VAL A 142 40.68 -10.58 -5.98
C VAL A 142 41.22 -11.78 -6.74
N LYS A 143 40.32 -12.53 -7.38
CA LYS A 143 40.68 -13.70 -8.19
C LYS A 143 41.64 -13.30 -9.31
N ASN A 144 42.68 -14.11 -9.52
CA ASN A 144 43.72 -13.90 -10.53
C ASN A 144 44.46 -12.55 -10.40
N SER A 145 44.41 -11.90 -9.23
CA SER A 145 45.02 -10.59 -9.00
C SER A 145 44.60 -9.50 -10.00
N ARG A 146 43.37 -9.61 -10.52
CA ARG A 146 42.80 -8.65 -11.48
C ARG A 146 42.13 -7.48 -10.77
N SER A 147 42.97 -6.56 -10.30
CA SER A 147 42.57 -5.25 -9.77
C SER A 147 43.60 -4.23 -10.22
N ASN A 148 43.12 -3.06 -10.63
CA ASN A 148 43.95 -1.89 -10.87
C ASN A 148 44.35 -1.17 -9.57
N GLU A 149 43.70 -1.50 -8.45
CA GLU A 149 43.87 -0.84 -7.15
C GLU A 149 43.66 0.67 -7.29
N LYS A 150 42.52 1.06 -7.89
CA LYS A 150 42.11 2.43 -8.23
C LYS A 150 40.60 2.57 -8.34
N GLU A 151 40.08 3.73 -7.94
CA GLU A 151 38.69 4.14 -8.18
C GLU A 151 38.53 4.50 -9.68
N ILE A 152 38.16 3.51 -10.51
CA ILE A 152 38.04 3.68 -11.97
C ILE A 152 36.59 3.64 -12.44
N LEU A 153 36.23 4.58 -13.31
CA LEU A 153 35.02 4.54 -14.15
C LEU A 153 35.43 4.34 -15.61
N TYR A 154 34.89 3.30 -16.25
CA TYR A 154 35.16 2.99 -17.65
C TYR A 154 34.04 3.55 -18.52
N LEU A 155 34.39 4.31 -19.57
CA LEU A 155 33.41 4.94 -20.46
C LEU A 155 33.69 4.66 -21.92
N ASN A 156 32.60 4.46 -22.68
CA ASN A 156 32.69 4.20 -24.11
C ASN A 156 33.08 5.48 -24.87
N ILE A 157 34.29 5.51 -25.41
CA ILE A 157 34.82 6.67 -26.13
C ILE A 157 34.01 7.03 -27.37
N ASN A 158 33.26 6.07 -27.95
CA ASN A 158 32.38 6.31 -29.09
C ASN A 158 31.14 7.18 -28.74
N SER A 159 30.91 7.42 -27.45
CA SER A 159 29.88 8.34 -26.96
C SER A 159 30.41 9.75 -26.69
N LEU A 160 31.72 9.97 -26.78
CA LEU A 160 32.34 11.25 -26.47
C LEU A 160 31.83 12.35 -27.40
N GLY A 161 31.47 13.49 -26.81
CA GLY A 161 30.85 14.62 -27.52
C GLY A 161 29.33 14.50 -27.74
N LYS A 162 28.71 13.35 -27.43
CA LYS A 162 27.24 13.19 -27.42
C LYS A 162 26.69 13.52 -26.04
N SER A 163 25.45 14.02 -25.95
CA SER A 163 24.81 14.33 -24.66
C SER A 163 24.71 13.12 -23.73
N ILE A 164 24.49 11.93 -24.28
CA ILE A 164 24.28 10.68 -23.52
C ILE A 164 25.49 10.23 -22.69
N ILE A 165 26.73 10.63 -23.04
CA ILE A 165 27.91 10.23 -22.26
C ILE A 165 27.87 10.77 -20.83
N LYS A 166 27.19 11.91 -20.62
CA LYS A 166 26.98 12.47 -19.28
C LYS A 166 26.11 11.56 -18.42
N SER A 167 25.08 10.96 -19.02
CA SER A 167 24.23 9.97 -18.35
C SER A 167 25.01 8.70 -18.03
N PHE A 168 25.86 8.21 -18.93
CA PHE A 168 26.72 7.05 -18.66
C PHE A 168 27.72 7.33 -17.54
N LEU A 169 28.39 8.50 -17.54
CA LEU A 169 29.30 8.86 -16.45
C LEU A 169 28.58 8.95 -15.10
N ALA A 170 27.38 9.54 -15.05
CA ALA A 170 26.58 9.60 -13.84
C ALA A 170 26.11 8.21 -13.37
N HIS A 171 25.74 7.33 -14.30
CA HIS A 171 25.34 5.96 -14.04
C HIS A 171 26.47 5.16 -13.39
N GLU A 172 27.67 5.16 -14.00
CA GLU A 172 28.82 4.43 -13.42
C GLU A 172 29.29 5.04 -12.09
N PHE A 173 29.24 6.37 -11.96
CA PHE A 173 29.58 7.02 -10.69
C PHE A 173 28.58 6.67 -9.58
N GLN A 174 27.30 6.49 -9.90
CA GLN A 174 26.31 6.00 -8.95
C GLN A 174 26.68 4.62 -8.41
N HIS A 175 27.11 3.69 -9.28
CA HIS A 175 27.55 2.36 -8.84
C HIS A 175 28.74 2.42 -7.87
N MET A 176 29.74 3.28 -8.14
CA MET A 176 30.87 3.50 -7.24
C MET A 176 30.44 4.04 -5.87
N ILE A 177 29.55 5.05 -5.84
CA ILE A 177 28.98 5.56 -4.59
C ILE A 177 28.22 4.43 -3.86
N ASN A 178 27.36 3.70 -4.58
CA ASN A 178 26.54 2.66 -3.98
C ASN A 178 27.39 1.51 -3.42
N TRP A 179 28.45 1.12 -4.12
CA TRP A 179 29.42 0.14 -3.62
C TRP A 179 30.07 0.62 -2.31
N HIS A 180 30.48 1.89 -2.22
CA HIS A 180 31.02 2.40 -0.96
C HIS A 180 29.97 2.41 0.15
N GLN A 181 28.79 2.97 -0.09
CA GLN A 181 27.73 3.10 0.91
C GLN A 181 27.19 1.74 1.39
N LYS A 182 26.93 0.80 0.47
CA LYS A 182 26.38 -0.52 0.77
C LYS A 182 27.46 -1.53 1.11
N LYS A 183 28.40 -1.77 0.20
CA LYS A 183 29.37 -2.85 0.36
C LYS A 183 30.45 -2.50 1.36
N LYS A 184 31.11 -1.35 1.21
CA LYS A 184 32.25 -0.99 2.07
C LYS A 184 31.82 -0.62 3.49
N LEU A 185 30.81 0.23 3.64
CA LEU A 185 30.40 0.73 4.96
C LEU A 185 29.46 -0.23 5.70
N SER A 186 28.54 -0.91 5.01
CA SER A 186 27.54 -1.77 5.65
C SER A 186 27.78 -3.28 5.49
N GLY A 187 28.70 -3.68 4.59
CA GLY A 187 29.01 -5.10 4.33
C GLY A 187 27.98 -5.82 3.47
N ALA A 188 27.00 -5.11 2.89
CA ALA A 188 25.91 -5.69 2.11
C ALA A 188 26.11 -5.49 0.60
N ASP A 189 25.80 -6.52 -0.19
CA ASP A 189 25.71 -6.44 -1.65
C ASP A 189 24.27 -6.11 -2.04
N GLU A 190 24.05 -4.96 -2.68
CA GLU A 190 22.73 -4.53 -3.12
C GLU A 190 22.16 -5.48 -4.19
N GLU A 191 20.84 -5.66 -4.20
CA GLU A 191 20.19 -6.42 -5.26
C GLU A 191 20.34 -5.70 -6.60
N ILE A 192 20.67 -6.45 -7.66
CA ILE A 192 21.05 -5.87 -8.96
C ILE A 192 19.97 -4.92 -9.48
N TRP A 193 18.70 -5.31 -9.44
CA TRP A 193 17.59 -4.48 -9.92
C TRP A 193 17.51 -3.11 -9.23
N LEU A 194 17.80 -3.04 -7.92
CA LEU A 194 17.74 -1.78 -7.17
C LEU A 194 19.00 -0.95 -7.41
N ASN A 195 20.17 -1.60 -7.46
CA ASN A 195 21.43 -0.94 -7.83
C ASN A 195 21.30 -0.24 -9.19
N GLU A 196 20.77 -0.96 -10.18
CA GLU A 196 20.55 -0.47 -11.54
C GLU A 196 19.45 0.59 -11.60
N GLY A 197 18.36 0.42 -10.84
CA GLY A 197 17.31 1.44 -10.72
C GLY A 197 17.84 2.79 -10.23
N LEU A 198 18.69 2.77 -9.20
CA LEU A 198 19.33 3.98 -8.67
C LEU A 198 20.24 4.63 -9.72
N SER A 199 21.06 3.85 -10.43
CA SER A 199 21.89 4.34 -11.54
C SER A 199 21.06 4.93 -12.68
N GLU A 200 20.01 4.25 -13.11
CA GLU A 200 19.11 4.66 -14.19
C GLU A 200 18.39 5.99 -13.90
N TYR A 201 18.03 6.24 -12.65
CA TYR A 201 17.40 7.50 -12.26
C TYR A 201 18.36 8.71 -12.29
N SER A 202 19.68 8.47 -12.27
CA SER A 202 20.70 9.54 -12.17
C SER A 202 20.63 10.55 -13.33
N ALA A 203 20.30 10.11 -14.54
CA ALA A 203 20.12 11.00 -15.69
C ALA A 203 18.97 12.02 -15.46
N THR A 204 17.86 11.57 -14.90
CA THR A 204 16.73 12.45 -14.56
C THR A 204 17.08 13.35 -13.37
N LEU A 205 17.73 12.81 -12.33
CA LEU A 205 18.17 13.60 -11.17
C LEU A 205 19.08 14.78 -11.55
N LEU A 206 19.91 14.61 -12.58
CA LEU A 206 20.80 15.65 -13.09
C LEU A 206 20.13 16.59 -14.11
N GLY A 207 18.89 16.29 -14.52
CA GLY A 207 18.10 17.08 -15.47
C GLY A 207 18.40 16.77 -16.95
N TYR A 208 19.11 15.68 -17.24
CA TYR A 208 19.43 15.30 -18.62
C TYR A 208 18.22 14.79 -19.40
N ASP A 209 17.17 14.35 -18.70
CA ASP A 209 15.89 13.92 -19.28
C ASP A 209 14.83 15.04 -19.33
N ASN A 210 15.20 16.30 -19.02
CA ASN A 210 14.25 17.42 -19.07
C ASN A 210 13.71 17.66 -20.49
N ASN A 211 14.56 17.52 -21.51
CA ASN A 211 14.10 17.43 -22.89
C ASN A 211 13.79 15.97 -23.22
N TYR A 212 12.51 15.62 -23.31
CA TYR A 212 12.10 14.23 -23.52
C TYR A 212 12.60 13.63 -24.83
N TYR A 213 12.47 14.34 -25.95
CA TYR A 213 12.79 13.78 -27.26
C TYR A 213 14.30 13.59 -27.45
N GLY A 214 14.70 12.35 -27.72
CA GLY A 214 16.09 11.91 -27.84
C GLY A 214 16.78 11.64 -26.50
N SER A 215 16.06 11.65 -25.38
CA SER A 215 16.61 11.39 -24.04
C SER A 215 16.69 9.89 -23.71
N ASN A 216 17.37 9.59 -22.59
CA ASN A 216 17.35 8.25 -22.02
C ASN A 216 15.93 7.87 -21.58
N LEU A 217 15.22 8.80 -20.93
CA LEU A 217 13.85 8.58 -20.46
C LEU A 217 12.88 8.18 -21.59
N GLU A 218 12.93 8.83 -22.75
CA GLU A 218 12.10 8.42 -23.90
C GLU A 218 12.40 6.98 -24.35
N SER A 219 13.68 6.59 -24.40
CA SER A 219 14.07 5.22 -24.73
C SER A 219 13.54 4.22 -23.70
N ARG A 220 13.63 4.54 -22.40
CA ARG A 220 13.11 3.68 -21.33
C ARG A 220 11.59 3.57 -21.37
N VAL A 221 10.86 4.66 -21.61
CA VAL A 221 9.40 4.62 -21.81
C VAL A 221 9.03 3.71 -23.00
N LYS A 222 9.72 3.83 -24.15
CA LYS A 222 9.46 2.98 -25.31
C LYS A 222 9.69 1.50 -25.00
N ASN A 223 10.80 1.15 -24.37
CA ASN A 223 11.12 -0.23 -24.02
C ASN A 223 10.12 -0.81 -23.00
N PHE A 224 9.73 -0.01 -21.99
CA PHE A 224 8.72 -0.42 -21.02
C PHE A 224 7.36 -0.68 -21.69
N LEU A 225 6.91 0.20 -22.59
CA LEU A 225 5.62 0.02 -23.27
C LEU A 225 5.61 -1.20 -24.23
N GLN A 226 6.77 -1.66 -24.70
CA GLN A 226 6.89 -2.89 -25.48
C GLN A 226 6.74 -4.15 -24.62
N ASN A 227 7.16 -4.10 -23.35
CA ASN A 227 7.08 -5.23 -22.42
C ASN A 227 6.77 -4.77 -20.98
N SER A 228 5.57 -4.21 -20.78
CA SER A 228 5.17 -3.58 -19.50
C SER A 228 4.92 -4.58 -18.36
N SER A 229 4.95 -5.87 -18.68
CA SER A 229 4.78 -6.98 -17.73
C SER A 229 6.09 -7.66 -17.34
N ASP A 230 7.23 -7.05 -17.68
CA ASP A 230 8.51 -7.46 -17.14
C ASP A 230 8.54 -7.33 -15.60
N SER A 231 9.32 -8.17 -14.92
CA SER A 231 9.41 -8.15 -13.45
C SER A 231 10.32 -7.02 -13.02
N LEU A 232 9.92 -6.27 -11.99
CA LEU A 232 10.79 -5.23 -11.42
C LEU A 232 12.05 -5.81 -10.79
N THR A 233 11.99 -7.06 -10.30
CA THR A 233 13.01 -7.63 -9.42
C THR A 233 13.88 -8.71 -10.07
N GLU A 234 13.41 -9.34 -11.15
CA GLU A 234 14.19 -10.34 -11.89
C GLU A 234 15.13 -9.64 -12.86
N TRP A 235 16.43 -9.99 -12.83
CA TRP A 235 17.43 -9.32 -13.66
C TRP A 235 17.99 -10.24 -14.72
N ARG A 236 17.80 -9.89 -16.00
CA ARG A 236 18.27 -10.66 -17.16
C ARG A 236 19.26 -9.88 -18.02
N ASN A 237 19.59 -8.65 -17.61
CA ASN A 237 20.42 -7.71 -18.33
C ASN A 237 19.84 -7.36 -19.71
N LEU A 238 18.52 -7.16 -19.77
CA LEU A 238 17.78 -6.81 -20.98
C LEU A 238 17.23 -5.39 -20.91
N SER A 239 16.95 -4.81 -22.08
CA SER A 239 16.51 -3.42 -22.20
C SER A 239 15.22 -3.08 -21.45
N GLU A 240 14.35 -4.07 -21.27
CA GLU A 240 13.12 -4.00 -20.48
C GLU A 240 13.37 -3.99 -18.97
N ASP A 241 14.40 -4.69 -18.46
CA ASP A 241 14.72 -4.71 -17.02
C ASP A 241 15.09 -3.28 -16.58
N TYR A 242 15.99 -2.65 -17.34
CA TYR A 242 16.38 -1.25 -17.16
C TYR A 242 15.19 -0.28 -17.28
N ALA A 243 14.24 -0.56 -18.17
CA ALA A 243 13.08 0.29 -18.38
C ALA A 243 12.10 0.22 -17.20
N SER A 244 11.85 -0.98 -16.68
CA SER A 244 11.00 -1.23 -15.51
C SER A 244 11.55 -0.54 -14.27
N VAL A 245 12.84 -0.73 -13.96
CA VAL A 245 13.46 -0.10 -12.79
C VAL A 245 13.53 1.42 -12.95
N ASN A 246 13.82 1.94 -14.15
CA ASN A 246 13.82 3.39 -14.38
C ASN A 246 12.44 4.00 -14.05
N LEU A 247 11.36 3.50 -14.65
CA LEU A 247 10.03 4.05 -14.42
C LEU A 247 9.52 3.85 -12.99
N PHE A 248 9.88 2.74 -12.34
CA PHE A 248 9.57 2.56 -10.92
C PHE A 248 10.26 3.63 -10.06
N MET A 249 11.53 3.93 -10.33
CA MET A 249 12.26 4.98 -9.61
C MET A 249 11.73 6.38 -9.89
N GLN A 250 11.28 6.67 -11.12
CA GLN A 250 10.55 7.91 -11.45
C GLN A 250 9.31 8.04 -10.56
N PHE A 251 8.47 7.00 -10.52
CA PHE A 251 7.25 7.00 -9.72
C PHE A 251 7.54 7.16 -8.22
N LEU A 252 8.56 6.46 -7.72
CA LEU A 252 8.99 6.52 -6.32
C LEU A 252 9.42 7.94 -5.94
N VAL A 253 10.25 8.58 -6.75
CA VAL A 253 10.72 9.94 -6.45
C VAL A 253 9.59 10.98 -6.61
N ASP A 254 8.75 10.84 -7.61
CA ASP A 254 7.60 11.72 -7.86
C ASP A 254 6.60 11.74 -6.69
N ASN A 255 6.42 10.61 -6.01
CA ASN A 255 5.41 10.44 -4.95
C ASN A 255 5.98 10.55 -3.52
N TYR A 256 7.27 10.27 -3.31
CA TYR A 256 7.87 10.25 -1.97
C TYR A 256 9.05 11.22 -1.81
N GLY A 257 9.41 11.95 -2.86
CA GLY A 257 10.46 12.96 -2.86
C GLY A 257 11.87 12.38 -3.05
N LYS A 258 12.77 13.17 -3.64
CA LYS A 258 14.13 12.74 -4.01
C LYS A 258 14.98 12.26 -2.84
N ASP A 259 14.70 12.74 -1.62
CA ASP A 259 15.45 12.38 -0.42
C ASP A 259 15.30 10.89 -0.07
N ILE A 260 14.26 10.21 -0.58
CA ILE A 260 14.11 8.76 -0.41
C ILE A 260 15.31 7.99 -0.95
N LEU A 261 15.94 8.47 -2.02
CA LEU A 261 17.13 7.86 -2.62
C LEU A 261 18.29 7.81 -1.63
N LYS A 262 18.50 8.91 -0.89
CA LYS A 262 19.50 9.00 0.17
C LYS A 262 19.25 7.97 1.26
N PHE A 263 18.00 7.83 1.68
CA PHE A 263 17.62 6.89 2.74
C PHE A 263 17.74 5.44 2.29
N ILE A 264 17.46 5.14 1.02
CA ILE A 264 17.67 3.82 0.42
C ILE A 264 19.16 3.48 0.42
N VAL A 265 20.00 4.36 -0.13
CA VAL A 265 21.45 4.09 -0.27
C VAL A 265 22.15 3.99 1.09
N SER A 266 21.76 4.82 2.07
CA SER A 266 22.35 4.77 3.43
C SER A 266 21.80 3.66 4.33
N SER A 267 20.73 2.95 3.93
CA SER A 267 20.22 1.82 4.70
C SER A 267 21.20 0.63 4.64
N PRO A 268 21.45 -0.09 5.76
CA PRO A 268 22.22 -1.33 5.75
C PRO A 268 21.42 -2.53 5.20
N LYS A 269 20.16 -2.32 4.80
CA LYS A 269 19.32 -3.32 4.13
C LYS A 269 19.48 -3.21 2.61
N ILE A 270 19.01 -4.23 1.91
CA ILE A 270 19.07 -4.34 0.44
C ILE A 270 17.67 -4.59 -0.13
N GLY A 271 17.50 -4.30 -1.42
CA GLY A 271 16.28 -4.54 -2.19
C GLY A 271 15.05 -3.89 -1.57
N ILE A 272 13.96 -4.66 -1.53
CA ILE A 272 12.67 -4.24 -0.97
C ILE A 272 12.80 -3.73 0.48
N ALA A 273 13.70 -4.33 1.26
CA ALA A 273 13.91 -3.91 2.65
C ALA A 273 14.57 -2.53 2.75
N ALA A 274 15.49 -2.19 1.84
CA ALA A 274 16.09 -0.86 1.76
C ALA A 274 15.04 0.22 1.42
N ILE A 275 14.16 -0.06 0.46
CA ILE A 275 13.05 0.85 0.13
C ILE A 275 12.09 1.04 1.30
N ARG A 276 11.77 -0.04 2.02
CA ARG A 276 10.93 0.05 3.22
C ARG A 276 11.55 0.94 4.29
N ASP A 277 12.86 0.86 4.51
CA ASP A 277 13.57 1.75 5.42
C ASP A 277 13.57 3.19 4.90
N GLY A 278 13.76 3.39 3.60
CA GLY A 278 13.65 4.70 2.97
C GLY A 278 12.28 5.35 3.17
N LEU A 279 11.20 4.61 2.93
CA LEU A 279 9.82 5.07 3.12
C LEU A 279 9.55 5.50 4.56
N ARG A 280 10.08 4.78 5.57
CA ARG A 280 9.93 5.13 6.99
C ARG A 280 10.59 6.45 7.38
N GLN A 281 11.57 6.91 6.61
CA GLN A 281 12.23 8.20 6.81
C GLN A 281 11.49 9.35 6.10
N THR A 282 10.51 9.03 5.27
CA THR A 282 9.58 10.00 4.69
C THR A 282 8.34 10.15 5.57
N ASN A 283 7.45 11.11 5.25
CA ASN A 283 6.16 11.25 5.91
C ASN A 283 5.10 10.21 5.45
N SER A 284 5.50 9.20 4.67
CA SER A 284 4.61 8.17 4.13
C SER A 284 4.27 7.11 5.18
N THR A 285 3.03 6.63 5.16
CA THR A 285 2.59 5.45 5.92
C THR A 285 2.55 4.17 5.06
N GLU A 286 2.91 4.28 3.78
CA GLU A 286 2.84 3.18 2.82
C GLU A 286 4.07 2.28 2.92
N ASN A 287 3.87 0.98 2.67
CA ASN A 287 4.94 0.00 2.52
C ASN A 287 5.22 -0.29 1.03
N PHE A 288 6.25 -1.08 0.75
CA PHE A 288 6.62 -1.42 -0.64
C PHE A 288 5.47 -2.06 -1.44
N HIS A 289 4.65 -2.91 -0.82
CA HIS A 289 3.45 -3.47 -1.44
C HIS A 289 2.53 -2.36 -1.98
N ALA A 290 2.20 -1.38 -1.15
CA ALA A 290 1.35 -0.27 -1.53
C ALA A 290 2.01 0.58 -2.64
N VAL A 291 3.31 0.87 -2.52
CA VAL A 291 4.04 1.63 -3.57
C VAL A 291 4.00 0.93 -4.92
N PHE A 292 4.32 -0.37 -4.95
CA PHE A 292 4.32 -1.15 -6.18
C PHE A 292 2.91 -1.26 -6.77
N THR A 293 1.90 -1.49 -5.94
CA THR A 293 0.48 -1.51 -6.36
C THR A 293 0.08 -0.15 -6.96
N ASN A 294 0.44 0.96 -6.31
CA ASN A 294 0.16 2.30 -6.81
C ASN A 294 0.84 2.55 -8.16
N TRP A 295 2.09 2.08 -8.33
CA TRP A 295 2.82 2.16 -9.60
C TRP A 295 2.16 1.38 -10.74
N VAL A 296 1.71 0.14 -10.47
CA VAL A 296 0.97 -0.69 -11.44
C VAL A 296 -0.35 -0.02 -11.86
N ILE A 297 -1.07 0.59 -10.92
CA ILE A 297 -2.29 1.37 -11.20
C ILE A 297 -1.92 2.64 -12.00
N ALA A 298 -0.84 3.33 -11.64
CA ALA A 298 -0.40 4.56 -12.30
C ALA A 298 -0.02 4.34 -13.75
N ASN A 299 0.65 3.23 -14.06
CA ASN A 299 1.00 2.87 -15.44
C ASN A 299 -0.22 2.73 -16.35
N TYR A 300 -1.40 2.40 -15.80
CA TYR A 300 -2.65 2.32 -16.54
C TYR A 300 -3.54 3.57 -16.44
N LEU A 301 -3.65 4.22 -15.28
CA LEU A 301 -4.52 5.39 -15.13
C LEU A 301 -3.84 6.70 -15.51
N ASN A 302 -2.61 6.88 -15.06
CA ASN A 302 -1.75 8.06 -15.19
C ASN A 302 -2.50 9.41 -15.24
N ASN A 303 -3.29 9.71 -14.19
CA ASN A 303 -4.13 10.90 -14.17
C ASN A 303 -4.03 11.65 -12.82
N GLN A 304 -3.38 12.81 -12.84
CA GLN A 304 -3.15 13.63 -11.65
C GLN A 304 -4.44 14.20 -11.02
N SER A 305 -5.52 14.34 -11.78
CA SER A 305 -6.80 14.83 -11.25
C SER A 305 -7.53 13.79 -10.41
N PHE A 306 -7.13 12.51 -10.50
CA PHE A 306 -7.77 11.43 -9.75
C PHE A 306 -6.99 11.13 -8.47
N PHE A 307 -7.71 10.86 -7.37
CA PHE A 307 -7.15 10.41 -6.09
C PHE A 307 -6.01 11.29 -5.54
N GLY A 308 -6.06 12.60 -5.78
CA GLY A 308 -5.02 13.53 -5.35
C GLY A 308 -3.65 13.29 -6.00
N GLY A 309 -3.61 12.66 -7.18
CA GLY A 309 -2.38 12.36 -7.91
C GLY A 309 -1.68 11.05 -7.52
N LYS A 310 -2.22 10.30 -6.55
CA LYS A 310 -1.62 9.06 -6.01
C LYS A 310 -1.25 8.01 -7.06
N TYR A 311 -1.98 7.96 -8.17
CA TYR A 311 -1.77 6.99 -9.26
C TYR A 311 -1.33 7.68 -10.54
N ALA A 312 -0.41 8.63 -10.43
CA ALA A 312 0.14 9.38 -11.56
C ALA A 312 1.62 9.71 -11.33
N TYR A 313 2.29 10.03 -12.43
CA TYR A 313 3.62 10.63 -12.40
C TYR A 313 3.47 12.17 -12.28
N SER A 314 4.34 12.80 -11.49
CA SER A 314 4.43 14.26 -11.39
C SER A 314 5.43 14.84 -12.40
N ASN A 315 6.34 14.03 -12.93
CA ASN A 315 7.23 14.38 -14.02
C ASN A 315 6.42 14.77 -15.29
N PRO A 316 6.59 16.00 -15.83
CA PRO A 316 5.81 16.49 -16.98
C PRO A 316 6.10 15.73 -18.28
N ASN A 317 7.18 14.96 -18.35
CA ASN A 317 7.51 14.13 -19.50
C ASN A 317 6.83 12.74 -19.45
N LEU A 318 6.28 12.35 -18.29
CA LEU A 318 5.61 11.06 -18.06
C LEU A 318 4.09 11.20 -17.94
N THR A 319 3.49 12.07 -18.75
CA THR A 319 2.02 12.21 -18.81
C THR A 319 1.36 11.02 -19.49
N TYR A 320 0.04 10.88 -19.36
CA TYR A 320 -0.75 9.84 -20.04
C TYR A 320 -0.48 9.76 -21.56
N GLY A 321 -0.18 10.90 -22.21
CA GLY A 321 0.11 10.95 -23.65
C GLY A 321 1.42 10.24 -24.03
N ASN A 322 2.39 10.21 -23.12
CA ASN A 322 3.69 9.56 -23.32
C ASN A 322 3.78 8.18 -22.66
N LEU A 323 3.10 7.98 -21.53
CA LEU A 323 3.15 6.77 -20.72
C LEU A 323 1.74 6.33 -20.31
N HIS A 324 1.23 5.32 -21.02
CA HIS A 324 0.02 4.59 -20.67
C HIS A 324 0.12 3.15 -21.20
N VAL A 325 0.02 2.17 -20.31
CA VAL A 325 0.03 0.76 -20.70
C VAL A 325 -1.33 0.33 -21.25
N ALA A 326 -1.29 -0.44 -22.34
CA ALA A 326 -2.48 -1.15 -22.81
C ALA A 326 -2.80 -2.34 -21.90
N SER A 327 -4.05 -2.81 -21.96
CA SER A 327 -4.46 -4.03 -21.27
C SER A 327 -3.70 -5.23 -21.86
N THR A 328 -3.07 -6.03 -21.00
CA THR A 328 -2.40 -7.29 -21.36
C THR A 328 -3.35 -8.23 -22.09
N THR A 329 -4.61 -8.28 -21.65
CA THR A 329 -5.68 -9.04 -22.30
C THR A 329 -7.01 -8.35 -22.04
N PHE A 330 -7.95 -8.48 -22.98
CA PHE A 330 -9.29 -7.95 -22.81
C PHE A 330 -10.38 -8.93 -23.24
N TYR A 331 -11.53 -8.81 -22.60
CA TYR A 331 -12.71 -9.63 -22.84
C TYR A 331 -13.95 -8.76 -22.98
N THR A 332 -14.81 -9.09 -23.94
CA THR A 332 -16.17 -8.54 -24.00
C THR A 332 -17.12 -9.50 -23.29
N ILE A 333 -17.87 -9.00 -22.32
CA ILE A 333 -18.80 -9.81 -21.52
C ILE A 333 -20.22 -9.76 -22.11
N TYR A 334 -20.85 -10.94 -22.20
CA TYR A 334 -22.23 -11.15 -22.69
C TYR A 334 -23.03 -11.99 -21.69
N SER A 335 -24.37 -11.90 -21.72
CA SER A 335 -25.26 -12.52 -20.70
C SER A 335 -25.08 -14.03 -20.49
N ASN A 336 -24.66 -14.77 -21.52
CA ASN A 336 -24.48 -16.23 -21.47
C ASN A 336 -23.02 -16.67 -21.59
N VAL A 337 -22.08 -15.74 -21.51
CA VAL A 337 -20.65 -16.04 -21.62
C VAL A 337 -20.03 -16.07 -20.24
N VAL A 338 -19.30 -17.15 -19.97
CA VAL A 338 -18.36 -17.24 -18.86
C VAL A 338 -16.97 -17.16 -19.47
N VAL A 339 -16.20 -16.15 -19.04
CA VAL A 339 -14.77 -16.10 -19.31
C VAL A 339 -14.09 -16.92 -18.22
N GLU A 340 -13.20 -17.82 -18.61
CA GLU A 340 -12.29 -18.53 -17.71
C GLU A 340 -10.89 -18.47 -18.34
N SER A 341 -9.90 -17.98 -17.60
CA SER A 341 -8.51 -17.99 -18.03
C SER A 341 -7.60 -18.46 -16.91
N ALA A 342 -6.50 -19.10 -17.31
CA ALA A 342 -5.39 -19.44 -16.44
C ALA A 342 -4.12 -18.80 -17.00
N GLU A 343 -3.43 -18.05 -16.15
CA GLU A 343 -2.35 -17.14 -16.51
C GLU A 343 -1.16 -17.34 -15.59
N TYR A 344 -0.03 -16.74 -15.97
CA TYR A 344 1.21 -16.76 -15.20
C TYR A 344 1.69 -15.33 -14.95
N THR A 345 2.26 -15.07 -13.77
CA THR A 345 2.95 -13.81 -13.49
C THR A 345 4.25 -14.06 -12.72
N LYS A 346 5.22 -13.15 -12.86
CA LYS A 346 6.40 -13.14 -12.01
C LYS A 346 6.10 -12.35 -10.74
N ASP A 347 6.88 -12.57 -9.69
CA ASP A 347 6.84 -11.70 -8.51
C ASP A 347 7.16 -10.27 -8.94
N TRP A 348 6.42 -9.30 -8.38
CA TRP A 348 6.59 -7.86 -8.67
C TRP A 348 6.53 -7.51 -10.16
N SER A 349 5.55 -8.05 -10.87
CA SER A 349 5.23 -7.73 -12.28
C SER A 349 3.81 -7.16 -12.38
N GLY A 350 3.61 -6.19 -13.29
CA GLY A 350 2.31 -5.62 -13.62
C GLY A 350 1.63 -6.33 -14.78
N LYS A 351 0.37 -6.75 -14.60
CA LYS A 351 -0.49 -7.25 -15.69
C LYS A 351 -1.88 -6.65 -15.59
N TRP A 352 -2.51 -6.36 -16.73
CA TRP A 352 -3.79 -5.65 -16.80
C TRP A 352 -4.81 -6.45 -17.61
N TYR A 353 -5.80 -7.04 -16.93
CA TYR A 353 -6.85 -7.85 -17.56
C TYR A 353 -8.16 -7.08 -17.54
N GLN A 354 -8.65 -6.69 -18.71
CA GLN A 354 -9.81 -5.81 -18.86
C GLN A 354 -11.07 -6.54 -19.30
N PHE A 355 -12.18 -6.27 -18.63
CA PHE A 355 -13.51 -6.75 -18.97
C PHE A 355 -14.36 -5.56 -19.41
N PHE A 356 -14.87 -5.61 -20.63
CA PHE A 356 -15.75 -4.60 -21.21
C PHE A 356 -17.18 -5.09 -21.21
N SER A 357 -18.11 -4.16 -21.00
CA SER A 357 -19.50 -4.41 -21.36
C SER A 357 -19.67 -4.34 -22.88
N SER A 358 -20.45 -5.27 -23.44
CA SER A 358 -20.90 -5.14 -24.83
C SER A 358 -21.76 -3.87 -24.99
N PRO A 359 -21.50 -3.01 -26.00
CA PRO A 359 -22.34 -1.85 -26.29
C PRO A 359 -23.79 -2.21 -26.65
N THR A 360 -24.03 -3.43 -27.15
CA THR A 360 -25.32 -3.87 -27.71
C THR A 360 -26.24 -4.57 -26.71
N LEU A 361 -25.79 -4.84 -25.48
CA LEU A 361 -26.54 -5.61 -24.47
C LEU A 361 -26.45 -4.97 -23.07
N ARG A 362 -26.64 -3.64 -22.99
CA ARG A 362 -26.75 -2.89 -21.73
C ARG A 362 -28.09 -3.19 -21.06
N LEU A 363 -28.22 -4.35 -20.43
CA LEU A 363 -29.42 -4.67 -19.66
C LEU A 363 -29.34 -3.97 -18.29
N PRO A 364 -30.45 -3.38 -17.80
CA PRO A 364 -30.50 -2.80 -16.47
C PRO A 364 -30.22 -3.86 -15.40
N ASP A 365 -29.64 -3.44 -14.27
CA ASP A 365 -29.43 -4.25 -13.07
C ASP A 365 -28.55 -5.51 -13.22
N GLN A 366 -27.67 -5.52 -14.23
CA GLN A 366 -26.66 -6.57 -14.35
C GLN A 366 -25.46 -6.33 -13.44
N THR A 367 -25.00 -7.41 -12.82
CA THR A 367 -23.80 -7.43 -11.98
C THR A 367 -22.74 -8.29 -12.66
N LEU A 368 -21.53 -7.75 -12.86
CA LEU A 368 -20.39 -8.56 -13.27
C LEU A 368 -19.78 -9.22 -12.02
N LYS A 369 -19.80 -10.54 -11.98
CA LYS A 369 -19.08 -11.33 -10.98
C LYS A 369 -17.72 -11.72 -11.54
N ILE A 370 -16.65 -11.35 -10.84
CA ILE A 370 -15.28 -11.79 -11.16
C ILE A 370 -14.74 -12.59 -9.98
N SER A 371 -14.28 -13.81 -10.25
CA SER A 371 -13.64 -14.68 -9.26
C SER A 371 -12.17 -14.83 -9.60
N PHE A 372 -11.30 -14.77 -8.59
CA PHE A 372 -9.87 -14.96 -8.70
C PHE A 372 -9.44 -16.11 -7.79
N VAL A 373 -8.50 -16.92 -8.26
CA VAL A 373 -7.89 -18.02 -7.52
C VAL A 373 -6.41 -18.07 -7.84
N SER A 374 -5.55 -18.09 -6.82
CA SER A 374 -4.19 -18.60 -7.04
C SER A 374 -4.21 -20.12 -7.14
N ASP A 375 -3.55 -20.65 -8.16
CA ASP A 375 -3.42 -22.10 -8.35
C ASP A 375 -2.24 -22.67 -7.54
N ASP A 376 -1.41 -21.81 -6.95
CA ASP A 376 -0.21 -22.15 -6.20
C ASP A 376 -0.38 -21.92 -4.70
N SER A 377 -0.32 -23.01 -3.91
CA SER A 377 -0.57 -22.99 -2.46
C SER A 377 0.38 -22.12 -1.62
N GLY A 378 1.53 -21.72 -2.16
CA GLY A 378 2.51 -20.84 -1.50
C GLY A 378 2.53 -19.41 -2.04
N ALA A 379 1.65 -19.07 -2.97
CA ALA A 379 1.59 -17.73 -3.52
C ALA A 379 0.93 -16.75 -2.55
N ILE A 380 1.35 -15.49 -2.62
CA ILE A 380 0.71 -14.37 -1.94
C ILE A 380 0.34 -13.39 -3.04
N PHE A 381 -0.95 -13.15 -3.23
CA PHE A 381 -1.45 -12.22 -4.23
C PHE A 381 -2.11 -11.00 -3.60
N SER A 382 -1.89 -9.86 -4.23
CA SER A 382 -2.81 -8.73 -4.17
C SER A 382 -3.44 -8.54 -5.54
N VAL A 383 -4.74 -8.28 -5.58
CA VAL A 383 -5.48 -8.07 -6.83
C VAL A 383 -6.26 -6.75 -6.73
N PRO A 384 -5.60 -5.59 -6.92
CA PRO A 384 -6.29 -4.35 -7.18
C PRO A 384 -7.11 -4.44 -8.46
N TYR A 385 -8.18 -3.64 -8.53
CA TYR A 385 -8.94 -3.44 -9.76
C TYR A 385 -9.37 -1.99 -9.94
N ILE A 386 -9.49 -1.58 -11.19
CA ILE A 386 -10.02 -0.28 -11.62
C ILE A 386 -11.40 -0.51 -12.23
N LEU A 387 -12.39 0.29 -11.82
CA LEU A 387 -13.66 0.41 -12.54
C LEU A 387 -13.67 1.74 -13.29
N LYS A 388 -13.79 1.70 -14.61
CA LYS A 388 -13.99 2.90 -15.43
C LYS A 388 -15.49 3.11 -15.62
N ASN A 389 -15.99 4.26 -15.21
CA ASN A 389 -17.41 4.62 -15.28
C ASN A 389 -17.73 5.30 -16.60
N THR A 390 -18.99 5.22 -17.02
CA THR A 390 -19.47 5.82 -18.27
C THR A 390 -19.42 7.35 -18.29
N ASN A 391 -19.32 7.99 -17.12
CA ASN A 391 -19.12 9.44 -16.98
C ASN A 391 -17.64 9.87 -17.05
N GLY A 392 -16.72 8.95 -17.33
CA GLY A 392 -15.28 9.21 -17.43
C GLY A 392 -14.51 9.17 -16.10
N THR A 393 -15.17 8.95 -14.97
CA THR A 393 -14.50 8.75 -13.67
C THR A 393 -13.98 7.33 -13.51
N ALA A 394 -13.05 7.12 -12.55
CA ALA A 394 -12.59 5.81 -12.16
C ALA A 394 -12.71 5.58 -10.65
N SER A 395 -12.96 4.34 -10.24
CA SER A 395 -12.82 3.89 -8.85
C SER A 395 -11.80 2.76 -8.74
N ILE A 396 -11.15 2.66 -7.59
CA ILE A 396 -10.19 1.60 -7.27
C ILE A 396 -10.80 0.72 -6.18
N GLY A 397 -10.68 -0.59 -6.34
CA GLY A 397 -11.00 -1.56 -5.30
C GLY A 397 -9.97 -2.68 -5.25
N TYR A 398 -10.16 -3.59 -4.30
CA TYR A 398 -9.26 -4.71 -4.06
C TYR A 398 -10.08 -5.98 -3.84
N PHE A 399 -9.60 -7.11 -4.36
CA PHE A 399 -10.16 -8.40 -3.98
C PHE A 399 -9.83 -8.68 -2.51
N ASN A 400 -10.84 -9.11 -1.75
CA ASN A 400 -10.62 -9.73 -0.44
C ASN A 400 -10.32 -11.21 -0.65
N LEU A 401 -9.03 -11.57 -0.64
CA LEU A 401 -8.59 -12.96 -0.77
C LEU A 401 -8.60 -13.67 0.58
N ASN A 402 -9.13 -14.89 0.63
CA ASN A 402 -9.08 -15.74 1.82
C ASN A 402 -7.69 -16.41 1.98
N SER A 403 -7.52 -17.22 3.03
CA SER A 403 -6.27 -17.94 3.31
C SER A 403 -5.85 -18.91 2.20
N ALA A 404 -6.77 -19.32 1.33
CA ALA A 404 -6.48 -20.14 0.14
C ALA A 404 -6.25 -19.29 -1.13
N GLN A 405 -6.04 -17.98 -0.99
CA GLN A 405 -5.84 -17.02 -2.08
C GLN A 405 -6.97 -17.02 -3.12
N LYS A 406 -8.21 -17.14 -2.62
CA LYS A 406 -9.43 -17.07 -3.44
C LYS A 406 -10.26 -15.86 -3.05
N GLY A 407 -10.77 -15.15 -4.04
CA GLY A 407 -11.65 -14.00 -3.82
C GLY A 407 -12.65 -13.83 -4.94
N THR A 408 -13.70 -13.08 -4.66
CA THR A 408 -14.73 -12.75 -5.64
C THR A 408 -15.18 -11.33 -5.41
N ILE A 409 -15.33 -10.58 -6.49
CA ILE A 409 -15.93 -9.25 -6.47
C ILE A 409 -17.20 -9.23 -7.33
N TYR A 410 -18.06 -8.29 -7.02
CA TYR A 410 -19.33 -8.05 -7.69
C TYR A 410 -19.40 -6.58 -8.09
N ILE A 411 -19.58 -6.32 -9.37
CA ILE A 411 -19.58 -4.98 -9.96
C ILE A 411 -20.99 -4.73 -10.47
N ASN A 412 -21.77 -4.00 -9.68
CA ASN A 412 -23.14 -3.64 -10.00
C ASN A 412 -23.18 -2.64 -11.16
N ASN A 413 -24.31 -2.58 -11.86
CA ASN A 413 -24.55 -1.64 -12.96
C ASN A 413 -23.48 -1.75 -14.07
N PHE A 414 -22.97 -2.96 -14.28
CA PHE A 414 -21.98 -3.23 -15.33
C PHE A 414 -22.65 -3.13 -16.69
N GLY A 415 -22.11 -2.28 -17.56
CA GLY A 415 -22.69 -1.90 -18.85
C GLY A 415 -23.60 -0.67 -18.83
N THR A 416 -24.01 -0.19 -17.66
CA THR A 416 -24.81 1.04 -17.53
C THR A 416 -23.99 2.16 -16.91
N SER A 417 -23.64 2.04 -15.63
CA SER A 417 -22.81 3.03 -14.91
C SER A 417 -21.32 2.70 -15.00
N VAL A 418 -20.97 1.41 -15.03
CA VAL A 418 -19.58 0.94 -15.16
C VAL A 418 -19.36 0.42 -16.58
N ASP A 419 -18.41 0.98 -17.30
CA ASP A 419 -18.12 0.63 -18.69
C ASP A 419 -17.13 -0.54 -18.78
N SER A 420 -16.10 -0.53 -17.93
CA SER A 420 -15.11 -1.61 -17.86
C SER A 420 -14.52 -1.80 -16.48
N ALA A 421 -14.03 -3.01 -16.23
CA ALA A 421 -13.29 -3.40 -15.04
C ALA A 421 -11.91 -3.93 -15.45
N ILE A 422 -10.86 -3.52 -14.76
CA ILE A 422 -9.49 -3.95 -15.01
C ILE A 422 -8.96 -4.57 -13.74
N ILE A 423 -8.68 -5.87 -13.73
CA ILE A 423 -8.02 -6.53 -12.59
C ILE A 423 -6.51 -6.58 -12.85
N MET A 424 -5.72 -6.39 -11.80
CA MET A 424 -4.26 -6.38 -11.88
C MET A 424 -3.66 -7.31 -10.81
N PRO A 425 -3.56 -8.61 -11.07
CA PRO A 425 -2.98 -9.56 -10.12
C PRO A 425 -1.47 -9.34 -9.97
N ILE A 426 -1.03 -9.16 -8.73
CA ILE A 426 0.37 -8.95 -8.36
C ILE A 426 0.78 -10.09 -7.41
N SER A 427 1.84 -10.82 -7.78
CA SER A 427 2.44 -11.82 -6.90
C SER A 427 3.50 -11.17 -6.02
N GLU A 428 3.45 -11.48 -4.73
CA GLU A 428 4.30 -10.95 -3.66
C GLU A 428 4.95 -12.06 -2.85
N ARG A 429 5.11 -13.23 -3.48
CA ARG A 429 5.58 -14.46 -2.84
C ARG A 429 7.02 -14.29 -2.35
N LYS A 430 7.90 -13.75 -3.20
CA LYS A 430 9.30 -13.51 -2.85
C LYS A 430 9.55 -12.04 -2.56
N THR A 431 10.37 -11.75 -1.54
CA THR A 431 10.63 -10.37 -1.08
C THR A 431 12.12 -10.02 -0.96
N PHE A 432 13.02 -10.97 -1.24
CA PHE A 432 14.47 -10.81 -1.20
C PHE A 432 15.16 -11.96 -1.93
N GLY A 433 16.42 -11.76 -2.33
CA GLY A 433 17.28 -12.77 -2.92
C GLY A 433 17.03 -13.00 -4.41
N PHE A 434 16.73 -11.96 -5.18
CA PHE A 434 16.47 -12.05 -6.62
C PHE A 434 17.77 -12.19 -7.44
N THR A 435 18.39 -13.36 -7.37
CA THR A 435 19.69 -13.65 -8.01
C THR A 435 19.60 -14.57 -9.22
N GLU A 436 18.43 -15.13 -9.50
CA GLU A 436 18.18 -16.13 -10.54
C GLU A 436 16.83 -15.87 -11.23
N ILE A 437 16.64 -16.47 -12.41
CA ILE A 437 15.35 -16.47 -13.11
C ILE A 437 14.36 -17.37 -12.37
N GLU A 438 13.22 -16.82 -11.96
CA GLU A 438 12.27 -17.54 -11.10
C GLU A 438 11.15 -18.22 -11.88
N ALA A 439 10.61 -19.33 -11.37
CA ALA A 439 9.39 -19.88 -11.94
C ALA A 439 8.22 -18.90 -11.70
N PRO A 440 7.43 -18.57 -12.74
CA PRO A 440 6.26 -17.72 -12.57
C PRO A 440 5.21 -18.44 -11.74
N VAL A 441 4.36 -17.65 -11.09
CA VAL A 441 3.23 -18.09 -10.28
C VAL A 441 1.98 -18.17 -11.13
N ARG A 442 1.25 -19.28 -11.03
CA ARG A 442 0.02 -19.51 -11.79
C ARG A 442 -1.19 -19.01 -11.02
N PHE A 443 -2.12 -18.39 -11.74
CA PHE A 443 -3.41 -17.99 -11.22
C PHE A 443 -4.49 -18.17 -12.28
N SER A 444 -5.73 -18.25 -11.83
CA SER A 444 -6.90 -18.34 -12.69
C SER A 444 -7.95 -17.32 -12.28
N TYR A 445 -8.71 -16.84 -13.25
CA TYR A 445 -9.88 -16.00 -12.99
C TYR A 445 -11.05 -16.39 -13.88
N SER A 446 -12.25 -16.12 -13.39
CA SER A 446 -13.48 -16.24 -14.17
C SER A 446 -14.35 -15.01 -14.05
N ALA A 447 -15.03 -14.65 -15.13
CA ALA A 447 -15.91 -13.49 -15.18
C ALA A 447 -17.22 -13.85 -15.89
N LYS A 448 -18.35 -13.50 -15.26
CA LYS A 448 -19.68 -13.68 -15.86
C LYS A 448 -20.69 -12.68 -15.31
N LEU A 449 -21.73 -12.40 -16.10
CA LEU A 449 -22.87 -11.64 -15.62
C LEU A 449 -23.73 -12.50 -14.72
N VAL A 450 -24.21 -11.91 -13.63
CA VAL A 450 -25.17 -12.49 -12.71
C VAL A 450 -26.34 -11.54 -12.50
N SER A 451 -27.50 -12.11 -12.21
CA SER A 451 -28.71 -11.37 -11.84
C SER A 451 -28.50 -10.68 -10.48
N SER A 452 -28.69 -9.36 -10.41
CA SER A 452 -28.68 -8.61 -9.16
C SER A 452 -30.00 -8.89 -8.40
N GLN A 453 -29.99 -9.86 -7.49
CA GLN A 453 -31.13 -10.10 -6.62
C GLN A 453 -30.85 -9.58 -5.21
N GLN A 454 -31.69 -8.64 -4.77
CA GLN A 454 -31.71 -8.18 -3.39
C GLN A 454 -32.12 -9.35 -2.48
N PRO A 455 -31.43 -9.57 -1.35
CA PRO A 455 -31.88 -10.56 -0.38
C PRO A 455 -33.29 -10.17 0.11
N VAL A 456 -34.10 -11.15 0.48
CA VAL A 456 -35.41 -10.93 1.11
C VAL A 456 -35.39 -11.58 2.48
N LEU A 457 -35.81 -10.86 3.52
CA LEU A 457 -35.94 -11.41 4.87
C LEU A 457 -37.41 -11.66 5.20
N LYS A 458 -37.72 -12.88 5.64
CA LYS A 458 -39.08 -13.28 6.00
C LYS A 458 -39.24 -13.46 7.51
N SER A 459 -38.30 -14.15 8.17
CA SER A 459 -38.37 -14.42 9.60
C SER A 459 -37.02 -14.79 10.21
N VAL A 460 -36.95 -14.77 11.55
CA VAL A 460 -35.81 -15.25 12.35
C VAL A 460 -36.32 -16.12 13.51
N VAL A 461 -35.68 -17.27 13.76
CA VAL A 461 -36.07 -18.23 14.82
C VAL A 461 -34.84 -18.83 15.53
N PRO A 462 -34.77 -18.80 16.88
CA PRO A 462 -35.61 -17.99 17.77
C PRO A 462 -35.39 -16.50 17.48
N ASN A 463 -36.37 -15.65 17.84
CA ASN A 463 -36.31 -14.19 17.65
C ASN A 463 -35.88 -13.44 18.93
N ILE A 464 -35.22 -14.14 19.85
CA ILE A 464 -34.81 -13.61 21.16
C ILE A 464 -33.41 -14.11 21.55
N SER A 465 -32.68 -13.32 22.33
CA SER A 465 -31.44 -13.72 23.00
C SER A 465 -31.26 -12.98 24.33
N VAL A 466 -30.43 -13.53 25.20
CA VAL A 466 -29.87 -12.75 26.32
C VAL A 466 -28.89 -11.70 25.80
N THR A 467 -28.69 -10.62 26.56
CA THR A 467 -27.75 -9.52 26.24
C THR A 467 -26.31 -9.96 25.98
N CYS A 468 -25.87 -11.11 26.52
CA CYS A 468 -24.56 -11.69 26.24
C CYS A 468 -24.43 -12.26 24.81
N GLY A 469 -25.52 -12.35 24.06
CA GLY A 469 -25.54 -12.96 22.72
C GLY A 469 -25.34 -14.47 22.73
N GLY A 470 -24.85 -15.01 21.62
CA GLY A 470 -24.48 -16.41 21.45
C GLY A 470 -25.62 -17.35 21.04
N ALA A 471 -26.87 -16.88 21.04
CA ALA A 471 -28.00 -17.65 20.55
C ALA A 471 -27.81 -18.01 19.07
N SER A 472 -27.90 -19.30 18.74
CA SER A 472 -27.92 -19.76 17.35
C SER A 472 -29.30 -19.49 16.76
N VAL A 473 -29.36 -18.69 15.71
CA VAL A 473 -30.60 -18.25 15.07
C VAL A 473 -30.62 -18.68 13.61
N THR A 474 -31.81 -19.04 13.14
CA THR A 474 -32.09 -19.36 11.74
C THR A 474 -32.84 -18.19 11.12
N ILE A 475 -32.27 -17.57 10.10
CA ILE A 475 -32.88 -16.49 9.33
C ILE A 475 -33.40 -17.09 8.02
N ILE A 476 -34.70 -16.92 7.77
CA ILE A 476 -35.41 -17.46 6.60
C ILE A 476 -35.71 -16.32 5.64
N GLY A 477 -35.49 -16.58 4.35
CA GLY A 477 -35.62 -15.55 3.33
C GLY A 477 -35.51 -16.10 1.91
N GLU A 478 -35.05 -15.24 1.01
CA GLU A 478 -34.75 -15.56 -0.38
C GLU A 478 -33.49 -14.83 -0.84
N ASN A 479 -32.90 -15.31 -1.93
CA ASN A 479 -31.75 -14.73 -2.63
C ASN A 479 -30.50 -14.55 -1.75
N PHE A 480 -30.29 -15.42 -0.76
CA PHE A 480 -29.04 -15.41 0.03
C PHE A 480 -27.88 -15.96 -0.77
N GLU A 481 -26.78 -15.20 -0.80
CA GLU A 481 -25.53 -15.60 -1.42
C GLU A 481 -24.50 -16.05 -0.38
N GLN A 482 -23.58 -16.93 -0.77
CA GLN A 482 -22.45 -17.31 0.09
C GLN A 482 -21.60 -16.08 0.44
N ASN A 483 -20.98 -16.08 1.63
CA ASN A 483 -20.15 -14.97 2.15
C ASN A 483 -20.91 -13.64 2.37
N LEU A 484 -22.22 -13.68 2.62
CA LEU A 484 -23.00 -12.53 3.09
C LEU A 484 -22.61 -12.09 4.52
N SER A 485 -23.02 -10.89 4.91
CA SER A 485 -22.96 -10.41 6.31
C SER A 485 -24.35 -10.31 6.93
N VAL A 486 -24.42 -10.51 8.25
CA VAL A 486 -25.65 -10.36 9.05
C VAL A 486 -25.36 -9.45 10.24
N ASN A 487 -26.18 -8.42 10.44
CA ASN A 487 -26.07 -7.48 11.56
C ASN A 487 -27.37 -7.44 12.37
N PHE A 488 -27.26 -7.35 13.70
CA PHE A 488 -28.35 -7.13 14.65
C PHE A 488 -28.20 -5.74 15.25
N GLY A 489 -29.14 -4.83 15.05
CA GLY A 489 -29.06 -3.46 15.60
C GLY A 489 -27.74 -2.73 15.29
N GLY A 490 -27.09 -3.07 14.17
CA GLY A 490 -25.76 -2.56 13.78
C GLY A 490 -24.55 -3.38 14.24
N ALA A 491 -24.70 -4.34 15.16
CA ALA A 491 -23.62 -5.23 15.59
C ALA A 491 -23.52 -6.49 14.70
N PRO A 492 -22.31 -6.92 14.29
CA PRO A 492 -22.12 -8.06 13.40
C PRO A 492 -22.37 -9.40 14.10
N ALA A 493 -23.09 -10.30 13.44
CA ALA A 493 -23.30 -11.67 13.89
C ALA A 493 -22.03 -12.53 13.68
N ALA A 494 -21.88 -13.57 14.50
CA ALA A 494 -20.79 -14.54 14.38
C ALA A 494 -21.26 -15.84 13.72
N GLU A 495 -20.32 -16.68 13.27
CA GLU A 495 -20.58 -18.05 12.78
C GLU A 495 -21.68 -18.14 11.70
N ILE A 496 -21.69 -17.18 10.78
CA ILE A 496 -22.66 -17.14 9.68
C ILE A 496 -22.43 -18.32 8.73
N LYS A 497 -23.48 -19.10 8.48
CA LYS A 497 -23.52 -20.23 7.54
C LYS A 497 -24.74 -20.09 6.64
N VAL A 498 -24.50 -19.95 5.34
CA VAL A 498 -25.57 -19.95 4.34
C VAL A 498 -25.84 -21.38 3.92
N ILE A 499 -26.97 -21.93 4.35
CA ILE A 499 -27.36 -23.33 4.09
C ILE A 499 -27.85 -23.48 2.65
N ASN A 500 -28.67 -22.54 2.20
CA ASN A 500 -29.18 -22.43 0.84
C ASN A 500 -29.67 -20.98 0.61
N PRO A 501 -30.09 -20.60 -0.63
CA PRO A 501 -30.55 -19.25 -0.92
C PRO A 501 -31.75 -18.73 -0.10
N GLY A 502 -32.38 -19.56 0.73
CA GLY A 502 -33.47 -19.14 1.62
C GLY A 502 -33.21 -19.38 3.11
N THR A 503 -32.01 -19.80 3.52
CA THR A 503 -31.72 -20.11 4.93
C THR A 503 -30.29 -19.76 5.34
N ILE A 504 -30.17 -18.96 6.40
CA ILE A 504 -28.91 -18.63 7.08
C ILE A 504 -28.98 -19.14 8.53
N ILE A 505 -27.88 -19.69 9.03
CA ILE A 505 -27.66 -19.90 10.47
C ILE A 505 -26.60 -18.89 10.91
N ALA A 506 -26.83 -18.18 12.01
CA ALA A 506 -25.85 -17.25 12.59
C ALA A 506 -25.95 -17.25 14.12
N LYS A 507 -24.93 -16.71 14.80
CA LYS A 507 -24.97 -16.44 16.24
C LYS A 507 -25.22 -14.96 16.50
N ALA A 508 -26.25 -14.68 17.28
CA ALA A 508 -26.60 -13.32 17.71
C ALA A 508 -25.44 -12.69 18.51
N PRO A 509 -25.05 -11.44 18.24
CA PRO A 509 -24.00 -10.74 18.98
C PRO A 509 -24.45 -10.35 20.40
N SER A 510 -23.53 -9.83 21.21
CA SER A 510 -23.88 -9.20 22.49
C SER A 510 -24.37 -7.76 22.24
N LEU A 511 -25.51 -7.40 22.83
CA LEU A 511 -26.14 -6.09 22.71
C LEU A 511 -26.86 -5.72 24.00
N GLU A 512 -27.13 -4.43 24.17
CA GLU A 512 -28.00 -3.92 25.23
C GLU A 512 -29.44 -4.44 25.08
N PRO A 513 -30.23 -4.50 26.18
CA PRO A 513 -31.61 -4.95 26.11
C PRO A 513 -32.46 -4.04 25.21
N GLY A 514 -33.36 -4.65 24.45
CA GLY A 514 -34.25 -3.94 23.53
C GLY A 514 -34.60 -4.74 22.29
N ILE A 515 -35.47 -4.16 21.46
CA ILE A 515 -35.83 -4.71 20.15
C ILE A 515 -34.90 -4.09 19.11
N VAL A 516 -34.38 -4.92 18.20
CA VAL A 516 -33.46 -4.49 17.14
C VAL A 516 -33.84 -5.06 15.78
N ASP A 517 -33.42 -4.36 14.73
CA ASP A 517 -33.51 -4.81 13.35
C ASP A 517 -32.46 -5.89 13.03
N ILE A 518 -32.74 -6.73 12.03
CA ILE A 518 -31.75 -7.61 11.41
C ILE A 518 -31.51 -7.14 9.98
N THR A 519 -30.25 -6.91 9.63
CA THR A 519 -29.84 -6.57 8.26
C THR A 519 -29.02 -7.70 7.67
N VAL A 520 -29.38 -8.16 6.48
CA VAL A 520 -28.58 -9.10 5.68
C VAL A 520 -28.10 -8.39 4.43
N THR A 521 -26.80 -8.47 4.16
CA THR A 521 -26.16 -7.86 3.00
C THR A 521 -25.42 -8.93 2.21
N ASN A 522 -25.82 -9.14 0.96
CA ASN A 522 -25.14 -10.05 0.04
C ASN A 522 -23.79 -9.47 -0.41
N PRO A 523 -22.87 -10.29 -0.96
CA PRO A 523 -21.61 -9.82 -1.52
C PRO A 523 -21.76 -8.80 -2.66
N ASN A 524 -22.90 -8.80 -3.35
CA ASN A 524 -23.27 -7.81 -4.36
C ASN A 524 -23.70 -6.45 -3.74
N SER A 525 -23.53 -6.26 -2.42
CA SER A 525 -23.91 -5.08 -1.64
C SER A 525 -25.41 -4.80 -1.54
N GLN A 526 -26.27 -5.61 -2.15
CA GLN A 526 -27.71 -5.52 -1.94
C GLN A 526 -28.06 -6.02 -0.54
N SER A 527 -28.98 -5.32 0.12
CA SER A 527 -29.31 -5.57 1.51
C SER A 527 -30.82 -5.63 1.74
N ALA A 528 -31.24 -6.38 2.75
CA ALA A 528 -32.60 -6.34 3.27
C ALA A 528 -32.58 -6.17 4.79
N VAL A 529 -33.61 -5.51 5.29
CA VAL A 529 -33.81 -5.23 6.71
C VAL A 529 -35.11 -5.90 7.14
N LEU A 530 -35.03 -6.71 8.20
CA LEU A 530 -36.18 -7.20 8.94
C LEU A 530 -36.32 -6.32 10.17
N THR A 531 -37.30 -5.42 10.15
CA THR A 531 -37.47 -4.40 11.18
C THR A 531 -38.05 -4.98 12.47
N ASN A 532 -37.59 -4.51 13.63
CA ASN A 532 -38.01 -4.94 14.96
C ASN A 532 -38.02 -6.47 15.14
N ALA A 533 -37.08 -7.16 14.51
CA ALA A 533 -37.13 -8.61 14.31
C ALA A 533 -36.61 -9.42 15.49
N PHE A 534 -35.80 -8.82 16.37
CA PHE A 534 -35.06 -9.57 17.38
C PHE A 534 -35.04 -8.86 18.73
N THR A 535 -35.28 -9.58 19.83
CA THR A 535 -35.33 -8.98 21.19
C THR A 535 -34.20 -9.47 22.08
N TYR A 536 -33.47 -8.52 22.67
CA TYR A 536 -32.49 -8.76 23.73
C TYR A 536 -33.09 -8.51 25.11
N PHE A 537 -32.89 -9.45 26.04
CA PHE A 537 -33.30 -9.31 27.44
C PHE A 537 -32.12 -9.55 28.40
N PRO A 538 -32.08 -8.91 29.59
CA PRO A 538 -31.00 -9.13 30.55
C PRO A 538 -30.97 -10.58 31.04
N SER A 539 -29.77 -11.18 31.13
CA SER A 539 -29.59 -12.51 31.73
C SER A 539 -29.53 -12.44 33.26
N VAL A 540 -30.61 -11.97 33.89
CA VAL A 540 -30.68 -11.84 35.36
C VAL A 540 -31.67 -12.84 35.93
N LYS A 541 -31.27 -13.60 36.95
CA LYS A 541 -32.12 -14.61 37.60
C LYS A 541 -33.08 -13.95 38.60
N ASN A 542 -34.25 -14.56 38.79
CA ASN A 542 -35.12 -14.20 39.93
C ASN A 542 -34.37 -14.37 41.26
N GLY A 543 -34.47 -13.37 42.12
CA GLY A 543 -33.76 -13.28 43.39
C GLY A 543 -32.35 -12.69 43.29
N ALA A 544 -31.82 -12.45 42.09
CA ALA A 544 -30.50 -11.82 41.93
C ALA A 544 -30.51 -10.39 42.46
N LEU A 545 -29.36 -9.97 43.00
CA LEU A 545 -29.09 -8.59 43.36
C LEU A 545 -28.38 -7.91 42.18
N ILE A 546 -28.91 -6.81 41.68
CA ILE A 546 -28.27 -6.03 40.61
C ILE A 546 -27.93 -4.61 41.05
N ARG A 547 -26.90 -4.05 40.44
CA ARG A 547 -26.54 -2.63 40.56
C ARG A 547 -26.06 -2.10 39.22
N ALA A 548 -26.59 -0.96 38.80
CA ALA A 548 -26.11 -0.31 37.57
C ALA A 548 -24.69 0.23 37.78
N GLN A 549 -23.85 0.17 36.75
CA GLN A 549 -22.51 0.77 36.80
C GLN A 549 -22.59 2.26 37.16
N GLY A 550 -21.80 2.68 38.17
CA GLY A 550 -21.80 4.06 38.68
C GLY A 550 -22.99 4.43 39.57
N ASP A 551 -23.91 3.50 39.83
CA ASP A 551 -25.05 3.69 40.74
C ASP A 551 -24.75 3.08 42.11
N TYR A 552 -25.30 3.66 43.17
CA TYR A 552 -25.23 3.12 44.53
C TYR A 552 -26.44 2.23 44.88
N LYS A 553 -27.55 2.36 44.14
CA LYS A 553 -28.78 1.61 44.42
C LYS A 553 -28.62 0.13 44.03
N VAL A 554 -28.91 -0.75 44.98
CA VAL A 554 -28.99 -2.20 44.75
C VAL A 554 -30.45 -2.61 44.66
N TYR A 555 -30.79 -3.41 43.67
CA TYR A 555 -32.13 -3.93 43.46
C TYR A 555 -32.15 -5.45 43.58
N VAL A 556 -33.20 -6.01 44.15
CA VAL A 556 -33.51 -7.44 44.02
C VAL A 556 -34.49 -7.63 42.86
N ILE A 557 -34.28 -8.66 42.03
CA ILE A 557 -35.10 -8.95 40.84
C ILE A 557 -36.15 -10.01 41.12
N ASN A 558 -37.37 -9.81 40.60
CA ASN A 558 -38.44 -10.79 40.58
C ASN A 558 -39.28 -10.63 39.31
N GLY A 559 -39.09 -11.55 38.37
CA GLY A 559 -39.69 -11.51 37.05
C GLY A 559 -39.28 -10.24 36.31
N LYS A 560 -40.27 -9.48 35.84
CA LYS A 560 -40.08 -8.20 35.16
C LYS A 560 -39.90 -7.01 36.12
N TYR A 561 -39.91 -7.25 37.44
CA TYR A 561 -39.81 -6.20 38.45
C TYR A 561 -38.45 -6.16 39.12
N LYS A 562 -38.04 -4.96 39.54
CA LYS A 562 -36.92 -4.71 40.43
C LYS A 562 -37.41 -4.00 41.69
N ARG A 563 -36.89 -4.34 42.86
CA ARG A 563 -37.18 -3.65 44.12
C ARG A 563 -35.91 -3.09 44.73
N TRP A 564 -35.91 -1.80 45.01
CA TRP A 564 -34.77 -1.13 45.62
C TRP A 564 -34.57 -1.56 47.09
N ILE A 565 -33.35 -1.97 47.44
CA ILE A 565 -32.92 -2.21 48.81
C ILE A 565 -32.43 -0.87 49.40
N GLN A 566 -33.29 -0.23 50.20
CA GLN A 566 -33.10 1.16 50.63
C GLN A 566 -32.06 1.38 51.74
N ALA A 567 -31.52 0.31 52.33
CA ALA A 567 -30.57 0.37 53.43
C ALA A 567 -29.64 -0.85 53.46
N ALA A 568 -28.36 -0.63 53.78
CA ALA A 568 -27.34 -1.68 53.88
C ALA A 568 -27.65 -2.71 54.97
N GLU A 569 -28.34 -2.29 56.03
CA GLU A 569 -28.78 -3.12 57.15
C GLU A 569 -29.69 -4.27 56.69
N ILE A 570 -30.46 -4.06 55.61
CA ILE A 570 -31.38 -5.07 55.07
C ILE A 570 -30.63 -6.31 54.59
N PHE A 571 -29.39 -6.17 54.11
CA PHE A 571 -28.55 -7.31 53.74
C PHE A 571 -28.35 -8.27 54.93
N LYS A 572 -28.28 -7.76 56.16
CA LYS A 572 -28.10 -8.59 57.37
C LYS A 572 -29.34 -9.41 57.71
N PHE A 573 -30.50 -9.10 57.11
CA PHE A 573 -31.75 -9.83 57.34
C PHE A 573 -31.87 -11.08 56.45
N TYR A 574 -31.05 -11.18 55.40
CA TYR A 574 -31.10 -12.28 54.44
C TYR A 574 -29.75 -12.99 54.35
N PRO A 575 -29.65 -14.26 54.79
CA PRO A 575 -28.39 -15.01 54.74
C PRO A 575 -27.78 -15.13 53.33
N HIS A 576 -28.61 -15.04 52.29
CA HIS A 576 -28.20 -15.14 50.89
C HIS A 576 -27.88 -13.78 50.24
N PHE A 577 -28.07 -12.66 50.94
CA PHE A 577 -27.68 -11.34 50.41
C PHE A 577 -26.22 -11.07 50.77
N GLY A 578 -25.35 -10.99 49.75
CA GLY A 578 -23.96 -10.61 49.91
C GLY A 578 -23.59 -9.43 49.02
N TRP A 579 -22.71 -8.55 49.49
CA TRP A 579 -22.18 -7.48 48.63
C TRP A 579 -21.43 -8.04 47.41
N ASN A 580 -20.82 -9.22 47.56
CA ASN A 580 -20.12 -9.92 46.49
C ASN A 580 -21.06 -10.66 45.52
N SER A 581 -22.36 -10.78 45.84
CA SER A 581 -23.37 -11.42 44.98
C SER A 581 -24.15 -10.40 44.13
N ILE A 582 -23.72 -9.13 44.14
CA ILE A 582 -24.34 -8.08 43.33
C ILE A 582 -23.79 -8.18 41.91
N GLU A 583 -24.67 -8.49 40.97
CA GLU A 583 -24.38 -8.46 39.54
C GLU A 583 -24.33 -7.00 39.07
N ILE A 584 -23.18 -6.56 38.55
CA ILE A 584 -23.05 -5.23 37.96
C ILE A 584 -23.62 -5.28 36.54
N VAL A 585 -24.61 -4.43 36.27
CA VAL A 585 -25.33 -4.36 34.99
C VAL A 585 -25.23 -2.96 34.38
N THR A 586 -25.58 -2.82 33.10
CA THR A 586 -25.71 -1.51 32.47
C THR A 586 -26.96 -0.78 33.00
N PRO A 587 -27.00 0.57 32.91
CA PRO A 587 -28.22 1.32 33.23
C PRO A 587 -29.44 0.84 32.42
N ALA A 588 -29.27 0.52 31.14
CA ALA A 588 -30.34 -0.01 30.29
C ALA A 588 -30.84 -1.38 30.77
N ALA A 589 -29.94 -2.29 31.17
CA ALA A 589 -30.32 -3.57 31.77
C ALA A 589 -31.07 -3.43 33.09
N ARG A 590 -30.70 -2.46 33.94
CA ARG A 590 -31.49 -2.11 35.14
C ARG A 590 -32.87 -1.58 34.75
N ASP A 591 -32.95 -0.69 33.77
CA ASP A 591 -34.18 0.01 33.38
C ASP A 591 -35.16 -0.84 32.57
N TYR A 592 -34.69 -1.98 32.05
CA TYR A 592 -35.54 -3.04 31.50
C TYR A 592 -36.55 -3.58 32.54
N PHE A 593 -36.16 -3.63 33.82
CA PHE A 593 -37.05 -4.06 34.91
C PHE A 593 -37.88 -2.88 35.43
N GLN A 594 -39.18 -3.12 35.59
CA GLN A 594 -40.13 -2.17 36.16
C GLN A 594 -39.91 -2.03 37.68
N ASP A 595 -39.98 -0.81 38.21
CA ASP A 595 -39.89 -0.62 39.65
C ASP A 595 -41.08 -1.26 40.37
N SER A 596 -40.80 -1.91 41.49
CA SER A 596 -41.80 -2.31 42.48
C SER A 596 -41.48 -1.69 43.83
N PHE A 597 -42.55 -1.15 44.43
CA PHE A 597 -42.57 -0.56 45.77
C PHE A 597 -43.41 -1.40 46.74
N LEU A 598 -43.92 -2.56 46.30
CA LEU A 598 -44.90 -3.32 47.06
C LEU A 598 -44.25 -4.51 47.76
N VAL A 599 -44.52 -4.65 49.06
CA VAL A 599 -44.01 -5.74 49.88
C VAL A 599 -45.08 -6.35 50.77
N ARG A 600 -44.89 -7.61 51.16
CA ARG A 600 -45.70 -8.31 52.15
C ARG A 600 -44.80 -9.21 52.97
N ALA A 601 -45.00 -9.26 54.29
CA ALA A 601 -44.24 -10.19 55.11
C ALA A 601 -44.68 -11.65 54.86
N GLU A 602 -43.76 -12.59 54.95
CA GLU A 602 -44.06 -14.02 54.88
C GLU A 602 -45.13 -14.42 55.93
N GLY A 603 -46.19 -15.09 55.46
CA GLY A 603 -47.34 -15.48 56.27
C GLY A 603 -48.28 -14.33 56.67
N ASP A 604 -48.04 -13.11 56.19
CA ASP A 604 -48.90 -11.95 56.40
C ASP A 604 -49.84 -11.76 55.20
N TYR A 605 -51.04 -11.22 55.43
CA TYR A 605 -51.98 -10.87 54.36
C TYR A 605 -51.87 -9.40 53.96
N LYS A 606 -51.29 -8.55 54.82
CA LYS A 606 -51.18 -7.11 54.61
C LYS A 606 -50.11 -6.77 53.59
N VAL A 607 -50.48 -6.00 52.57
CA VAL A 607 -49.56 -5.45 51.58
C VAL A 607 -49.20 -4.02 51.97
N TYR A 608 -47.93 -3.69 51.84
CA TYR A 608 -47.39 -2.37 52.13
C TYR A 608 -46.75 -1.77 50.87
N GLU A 609 -46.94 -0.47 50.69
CA GLU A 609 -46.17 0.35 49.75
C GLU A 609 -44.98 0.97 50.50
N ILE A 610 -43.78 0.83 49.94
CA ILE A 610 -42.53 1.31 50.52
C ILE A 610 -42.06 2.54 49.76
N ASN A 611 -42.00 3.67 50.45
CA ASN A 611 -41.58 4.95 49.88
C ASN A 611 -40.08 5.17 50.02
N GLY A 612 -39.53 6.09 49.22
CA GLY A 612 -38.09 6.38 49.18
C GLY A 612 -37.50 6.94 50.49
N ASP A 613 -38.36 7.37 51.42
CA ASP A 613 -38.03 7.87 52.76
C ASP A 613 -38.01 6.78 53.83
N ARG A 614 -38.10 5.50 53.43
CA ARG A 614 -38.13 4.31 54.30
C ARG A 614 -39.39 4.20 55.18
N THR A 615 -40.49 4.80 54.74
CA THR A 615 -41.81 4.55 55.32
C THR A 615 -42.52 3.38 54.62
N LYS A 616 -43.35 2.66 55.39
CA LYS A 616 -44.28 1.67 54.86
C LYS A 616 -45.72 2.14 55.09
N HIS A 617 -46.53 2.10 54.04
CA HIS A 617 -47.93 2.44 54.09
C HIS A 617 -48.77 1.19 53.84
N HIS A 618 -49.63 0.83 54.79
CA HIS A 618 -50.55 -0.28 54.59
C HIS A 618 -51.55 0.07 53.49
N LEU A 619 -51.68 -0.80 52.48
CA LEU A 619 -52.69 -0.68 51.45
C LEU A 619 -54.00 -1.26 51.98
N GLU A 620 -54.83 -0.42 52.58
CA GLU A 620 -56.10 -0.84 53.18
C GLU A 620 -57.19 -0.88 52.11
N MET A 621 -57.19 -1.98 51.36
CA MET A 621 -58.10 -2.21 50.24
C MET A 621 -58.34 -3.70 50.02
N THR A 622 -59.47 -4.05 49.39
CA THR A 622 -59.77 -5.42 49.00
C THR A 622 -58.89 -5.87 47.83
N ALA A 623 -58.81 -7.18 47.57
CA ALA A 623 -58.05 -7.71 46.43
C ALA A 623 -58.56 -7.20 45.07
N GLU A 624 -59.86 -6.94 44.98
CA GLU A 624 -60.51 -6.33 43.82
C GLU A 624 -60.08 -4.87 43.65
N GLN A 625 -60.16 -4.07 44.71
CA GLN A 625 -59.70 -2.67 44.73
C GLN A 625 -58.21 -2.54 44.39
N PHE A 626 -57.39 -3.46 44.91
CA PHE A 626 -55.97 -3.54 44.56
C PHE A 626 -55.76 -3.71 43.06
N SER A 627 -56.51 -4.63 42.45
CA SER A 627 -56.43 -4.91 41.01
C SER A 627 -56.96 -3.74 40.16
N ILE A 628 -58.04 -3.08 40.61
CA ILE A 628 -58.63 -1.89 39.96
C ILE A 628 -57.67 -0.69 40.02
N SER A 629 -56.86 -0.57 41.08
CA SER A 629 -55.87 0.51 41.20
C SER A 629 -54.72 0.46 40.17
N GLY A 630 -54.70 -0.56 39.30
CA GLY A 630 -53.64 -0.80 38.33
C GLY A 630 -52.44 -1.58 38.89
N ARG A 631 -52.37 -1.76 40.21
CA ARG A 631 -51.35 -2.59 40.88
C ARG A 631 -51.53 -4.06 40.51
N LYS A 632 -50.42 -4.79 40.45
CA LYS A 632 -50.39 -6.21 40.07
C LYS A 632 -49.78 -7.04 41.18
N TRP A 633 -50.32 -8.23 41.41
CA TRP A 633 -49.86 -9.11 42.49
C TRP A 633 -48.42 -9.61 42.29
N ASP A 634 -47.97 -9.72 41.03
CA ASP A 634 -46.58 -10.04 40.67
C ASP A 634 -45.59 -8.90 41.00
N MET A 635 -46.07 -7.69 41.30
CA MET A 635 -45.24 -6.62 41.87
C MET A 635 -44.90 -6.88 43.34
N VAL A 636 -45.71 -7.63 44.09
CA VAL A 636 -45.58 -7.73 45.55
C VAL A 636 -44.41 -8.66 45.92
N TYR A 637 -43.38 -8.11 46.54
CA TYR A 637 -42.26 -8.89 47.07
C TYR A 637 -42.61 -9.49 48.42
N VAL A 638 -42.41 -10.80 48.58
CA VAL A 638 -42.46 -11.44 49.89
C VAL A 638 -41.14 -11.17 50.61
N ILE A 639 -41.22 -10.50 51.74
CA ILE A 639 -40.08 -10.15 52.60
C ILE A 639 -40.20 -10.82 53.96
N ASN A 640 -39.11 -10.92 54.70
CA ASN A 640 -39.18 -11.43 56.08
C ASN A 640 -39.72 -10.35 57.04
N LYS A 641 -40.14 -10.78 58.25
CA LYS A 641 -40.69 -9.87 59.26
C LYS A 641 -39.68 -8.82 59.73
N LYS A 642 -38.37 -9.15 59.77
CA LYS A 642 -37.30 -8.21 60.17
C LYS A 642 -37.21 -7.01 59.21
N GLU A 643 -37.27 -7.26 57.90
CA GLU A 643 -37.29 -6.20 56.89
C GLU A 643 -38.60 -5.41 56.96
N ARG A 644 -39.76 -6.07 57.08
CA ARG A 644 -41.04 -5.36 57.24
C ARG A 644 -40.99 -4.39 58.42
N ASP A 645 -40.44 -4.84 59.56
CA ASP A 645 -40.41 -4.06 60.80
C ASP A 645 -39.28 -3.02 60.85
N PHE A 646 -38.33 -3.08 59.91
CA PHE A 646 -37.31 -2.04 59.72
C PHE A 646 -37.90 -0.73 59.18
N TYR A 647 -38.93 -0.80 58.32
CA TYR A 647 -39.59 0.39 57.79
C TYR A 647 -40.53 1.02 58.81
N LYS A 648 -40.51 2.36 58.89
CA LYS A 648 -41.41 3.12 59.77
C LYS A 648 -42.83 3.06 59.23
N THR A 649 -43.79 2.61 60.03
CA THR A 649 -45.22 2.64 59.64
C THR A 649 -45.72 4.07 59.58
N ASP A 650 -46.40 4.42 58.50
CA ASP A 650 -47.09 5.70 58.32
C ASP A 650 -48.56 5.47 57.91
N ALA A 651 -49.32 6.55 57.68
CA ALA A 651 -50.76 6.53 57.40
C ALA A 651 -51.12 5.53 56.28
N ALA A 652 -52.20 4.78 56.48
CA ALA A 652 -52.69 3.84 55.49
C ALA A 652 -53.08 4.55 54.19
N VAL A 653 -52.82 3.90 53.06
CA VAL A 653 -53.32 4.34 51.76
C VAL A 653 -54.69 3.71 51.57
N LEU A 654 -55.72 4.55 51.60
CA LEU A 654 -57.11 4.16 51.36
C LEU A 654 -57.40 4.19 49.86
N PHE A 655 -58.19 3.23 49.39
CA PHE A 655 -58.74 3.25 48.03
C PHE A 655 -59.70 4.45 47.89
N ARG A 656 -59.50 5.30 46.87
CA ARG A 656 -60.34 6.46 46.57
C ARG A 656 -61.01 6.30 45.22
#